data_AF-A0A1B1TNQ1-F1
#
_entry.id   AF-A0A1B1TNQ1-F1
#
_cell.length_a   1.000
_cell.length_b   1.000
_cell.length_c   1.000
_cell.angle_alpha   90.00
_cell.angle_beta   90.00
_cell.angle_gamma   90.00
#
_symmetry.space_group_name_H-M   'P 1'
#
loop_
_entity.id
_entity.type
_entity.pdbx_description
1 polymer ?
#
loop_
_entity_poly.entity_id
_entity_poly.type
_entity_poly.pdbx_seq_one_letter_code
_entity_poly.pdbx_strand_id
1 'polypeptide(L)'
;MNKFRVEVLRSTPNPQQTIWSAMHQDYCEEFVWEQQSNFPDEQKAGELIIKHLLAGGRGHYGPLEHPQIVFNVGYFPHSMMQQIRTHRVGVSFDVQCLAGDTEVTFVQASGSLRKIKISDLHDLWHNGEKAVRERKIRGRKGEQPGFYRRDCKTRLRKMSLRVLNEDTGNFEIGHLQDVMNSGEQPVYRLTLADGKTLDCTVNHRLYTTQGWQRMGEALGLVTDTDHQVLAVTKTCEVMTNGVVRPDALYSQQSWLAAQVKQGLTARQIANICDCSPDVIRHWAKKFQLKLPAGHQRGLKTVVGNGRYRNRAWLEQQLEQGLHTDEIAALANCSIEAVKKWTYHYGLQLNKRPSGTKQPWNKGLTGYRLALSETAMETRRRNARRFTKRGADSHFWRGGTATERQHIGAWTRQIAPQVHAKFNYICQSCGQQGGQLQAHHLVPVFADQSLAYEFENLVSLCQSCHQYLHHNHLEADFAQQFQPIREPKTWAAKPKPKGRRLKAHPVKVVAVEYLGIQPTYDLEVQGPWHNFVANGVVVHNSFRYTGQRIIDVAEGKRDVEEVFYLRPVGKYDNRQGKKYFYSEEQRQADKEWCLAACDRYRQRIEEGLAEEHARSLIPFDARQHFVMSCNVRSLMHLLDLRWKKDAQLEAQQLCELLFVHFETWCPEIAAWYHKNRAQKARLSP
;
A
#
# COMPACT_ATOMS: atom_id res chain seq x y z
N MET A 1 27.69 -0.43 22.68
CA MET A 1 28.22 -0.46 21.29
C MET A 1 27.96 -1.77 20.58
N ASN A 2 27.58 -2.83 21.29
CA ASN A 2 27.44 -4.21 20.80
C ASN A 2 26.50 -4.43 19.59
N LYS A 3 25.64 -3.46 19.25
CA LYS A 3 24.77 -3.51 18.06
C LYS A 3 25.40 -2.89 16.82
N PHE A 4 26.46 -2.10 16.96
CA PHE A 4 27.12 -1.45 15.81
C PHE A 4 27.66 -2.52 14.87
N ARG A 5 27.34 -2.36 13.59
CA ARG A 5 27.64 -3.37 12.58
C ARG A 5 28.04 -2.71 11.27
N VAL A 6 29.06 -3.25 10.64
CA VAL A 6 29.47 -2.90 9.29
C VAL A 6 29.60 -4.21 8.53
N GLU A 7 28.97 -4.29 7.36
CA GLU A 7 29.07 -5.45 6.46
C GLU A 7 29.46 -4.98 5.08
N VAL A 8 30.25 -5.77 4.36
CA VAL A 8 30.58 -5.50 2.96
C VAL A 8 29.44 -5.98 2.08
N LEU A 9 28.83 -5.07 1.33
CA LEU A 9 27.85 -5.41 0.30
C LEU A 9 28.56 -5.84 -0.98
N ARG A 10 29.62 -5.12 -1.36
CA ARG A 10 30.41 -5.40 -2.54
C ARG A 10 31.78 -4.74 -2.45
N SER A 11 32.78 -5.36 -3.06
CA SER A 11 34.11 -4.79 -3.21
C SER A 11 34.71 -5.16 -4.56
N THR A 12 35.72 -4.40 -4.99
CA THR A 12 36.49 -4.71 -6.20
C THR A 12 37.31 -5.98 -5.96
N PRO A 13 37.21 -7.03 -6.80
CA PRO A 13 38.06 -8.22 -6.67
C PRO A 13 39.51 -7.87 -7.04
N ASN A 14 40.48 -8.46 -6.36
CA ASN A 14 41.91 -8.19 -6.53
C ASN A 14 42.24 -6.68 -6.58
N PRO A 15 41.88 -5.93 -5.52
CA PRO A 15 42.02 -4.48 -5.51
C PRO A 15 43.47 -4.02 -5.64
N GLN A 16 44.44 -4.77 -5.12
CA GLN A 16 45.86 -4.42 -5.21
C GLN A 16 46.39 -4.67 -6.61
N GLN A 17 45.98 -5.74 -7.31
CA GLN A 17 46.27 -5.87 -8.74
C GLN A 17 45.72 -4.69 -9.54
N THR A 18 44.50 -4.24 -9.24
CA THR A 18 43.86 -3.09 -9.91
C THR A 18 44.67 -1.80 -9.70
N ILE A 19 45.10 -1.53 -8.46
CA ILE A 19 45.96 -0.38 -8.14
C ILE A 19 47.30 -0.50 -8.86
N TRP A 20 47.90 -1.69 -8.85
CA TRP A 20 49.18 -1.94 -9.49
C TRP A 20 49.09 -1.73 -11.00
N SER A 21 48.04 -2.21 -11.66
CA SER A 21 47.87 -2.03 -13.11
C SER A 21 47.70 -0.56 -13.48
N ALA A 22 46.97 0.22 -12.67
CA ALA A 22 46.84 1.66 -12.88
C ALA A 22 48.19 2.37 -12.72
N MET A 23 48.89 2.08 -11.60
CA MET A 23 50.24 2.58 -11.38
C MET A 23 51.20 2.19 -12.51
N HIS A 24 51.12 0.95 -13.01
CA HIS A 24 52.01 0.47 -14.05
C HIS A 24 51.74 1.19 -15.37
N GLN A 25 50.46 1.39 -15.72
CA GLN A 25 50.05 2.12 -16.91
C GLN A 25 50.51 3.58 -16.87
N ASP A 26 50.55 4.23 -15.71
CA ASP A 26 51.04 5.61 -15.55
C ASP A 26 52.51 5.79 -15.96
N TYR A 27 53.28 4.70 -15.98
CA TYR A 27 54.71 4.69 -16.35
C TYR A 27 55.03 3.76 -17.53
N CYS A 28 54.02 3.20 -18.20
CA CYS A 28 54.17 2.29 -19.34
C CYS A 28 53.58 2.94 -20.60
N GLU A 29 54.38 3.02 -21.67
CA GLU A 29 53.91 3.51 -22.97
C GLU A 29 53.02 2.49 -23.70
N GLU A 30 53.17 1.20 -23.37
CA GLU A 30 52.37 0.10 -23.93
C GLU A 30 51.01 -0.02 -23.24
N PHE A 31 50.06 -0.68 -23.92
CA PHE A 31 48.73 -0.93 -23.35
C PHE A 31 48.80 -2.09 -22.35
N VAL A 32 48.88 -1.77 -21.05
CA VAL A 32 49.14 -2.73 -19.95
C VAL A 32 48.12 -3.89 -19.92
N TRP A 33 46.91 -3.67 -20.44
CA TRP A 33 45.91 -4.73 -20.58
C TRP A 33 46.40 -5.93 -21.40
N GLU A 34 47.21 -5.71 -22.45
CA GLU A 34 47.74 -6.79 -23.29
C GLU A 34 48.77 -7.66 -22.54
N GLN A 35 49.29 -7.16 -21.42
CA GLN A 35 50.27 -7.84 -20.58
C GLN A 35 49.66 -8.50 -19.34
N GLN A 36 48.34 -8.71 -19.32
CA GLN A 36 47.62 -9.31 -18.18
C GLN A 36 48.18 -10.63 -17.69
N SER A 37 48.70 -11.46 -18.59
CA SER A 37 49.35 -12.74 -18.24
C SER A 37 50.56 -12.55 -17.32
N ASN A 38 51.15 -11.36 -17.30
CA ASN A 38 52.35 -11.02 -16.54
C ASN A 38 52.03 -10.25 -15.26
N PHE A 39 50.75 -10.03 -14.94
CA PHE A 39 50.38 -9.29 -13.74
C PHE A 39 50.87 -10.03 -12.50
N PRO A 40 51.45 -9.31 -11.51
CA PRO A 40 51.78 -9.91 -10.23
C PRO A 40 50.52 -10.44 -9.56
N ASP A 41 50.64 -11.48 -8.73
CA ASP A 41 49.56 -11.87 -7.83
C ASP A 41 49.18 -10.74 -6.86
N GLU A 42 48.04 -10.88 -6.19
CA GLU A 42 47.47 -9.84 -5.32
C GLU A 42 48.42 -9.41 -4.19
N GLN A 43 49.20 -10.34 -3.64
CA GLN A 43 50.16 -10.06 -2.58
C GLN A 43 51.34 -9.25 -3.11
N LYS A 44 51.97 -9.74 -4.19
CA LYS A 44 53.12 -9.09 -4.83
C LYS A 44 52.74 -7.73 -5.42
N ALA A 45 51.52 -7.57 -5.92
CA ALA A 45 50.98 -6.28 -6.33
C ALA A 45 50.98 -5.29 -5.16
N GLY A 46 50.49 -5.71 -3.98
CA GLY A 46 50.49 -4.93 -2.75
C GLY A 46 51.89 -4.49 -2.29
N GLU A 47 52.87 -5.40 -2.31
CA GLU A 47 54.27 -5.10 -1.98
C GLU A 47 54.86 -4.04 -2.91
N LEU A 48 54.60 -4.15 -4.22
CA LEU A 48 55.05 -3.19 -5.22
C LEU A 48 54.37 -1.82 -5.03
N ILE A 49 53.07 -1.80 -4.74
CA ILE A 49 52.34 -0.56 -4.41
C ILE A 49 52.97 0.13 -3.22
N ILE A 50 53.29 -0.61 -2.16
CA ILE A 50 53.94 -0.04 -0.98
C ILE A 50 55.30 0.55 -1.37
N LYS A 51 56.14 -0.21 -2.07
CA LYS A 51 57.49 0.21 -2.45
C LYS A 51 57.49 1.44 -3.36
N HIS A 52 56.55 1.51 -4.31
CA HIS A 52 56.58 2.49 -5.39
C HIS A 52 55.71 3.72 -5.09
N LEU A 53 54.53 3.56 -4.47
CA LEU A 53 53.57 4.65 -4.20
C LEU A 53 53.62 5.17 -2.76
N LEU A 54 53.63 4.28 -1.77
CA LEU A 54 53.38 4.64 -0.37
C LEU A 54 54.66 4.90 0.45
N ALA A 55 55.73 4.16 0.19
CA ALA A 55 57.01 4.31 0.85
C ALA A 55 57.76 5.56 0.35
N GLY A 56 58.43 6.27 1.26
CA GLY A 56 59.27 7.43 0.92
C GLY A 56 58.51 8.73 0.62
N GLY A 57 57.20 8.82 0.87
CA GLY A 57 56.46 10.08 0.79
C GLY A 57 56.23 10.63 -0.63
N ARG A 58 56.30 9.76 -1.65
CA ARG A 58 56.27 10.13 -3.08
C ARG A 58 54.95 10.73 -3.59
N GLY A 59 53.87 10.67 -2.80
CA GLY A 59 52.67 11.48 -3.02
C GLY A 59 51.74 11.06 -4.16
N HIS A 60 52.05 9.98 -4.90
CA HIS A 60 51.23 9.51 -6.01
C HIS A 60 50.07 8.62 -5.50
N TYR A 61 48.99 9.26 -5.05
CA TYR A 61 47.81 8.57 -4.47
C TYR A 61 46.69 8.29 -5.48
N GLY A 62 46.80 8.76 -6.71
CA GLY A 62 45.79 8.58 -7.77
C GLY A 62 45.41 7.12 -8.01
N PRO A 63 46.37 6.18 -8.12
CA PRO A 63 46.06 4.77 -8.32
C PRO A 63 45.20 4.13 -7.21
N LEU A 64 45.20 4.69 -6.00
CA LEU A 64 44.41 4.21 -4.87
C LEU A 64 42.92 4.59 -4.96
N GLU A 65 42.54 5.38 -5.96
CA GLU A 65 41.14 5.80 -6.15
C GLU A 65 40.32 4.82 -7.00
N HIS A 66 40.98 3.87 -7.69
CA HIS A 66 40.31 2.95 -8.60
C HIS A 66 39.49 1.86 -7.90
N PRO A 67 40.02 1.12 -6.90
CA PRO A 67 39.23 0.08 -6.27
C PRO A 67 38.17 0.70 -5.36
N GLN A 68 36.94 0.21 -5.49
CA GLN A 68 35.77 0.64 -4.74
C GLN A 68 35.29 -0.46 -3.79
N ILE A 69 34.80 -0.04 -2.62
CA ILE A 69 34.12 -0.89 -1.64
C ILE A 69 32.82 -0.23 -1.17
N VAL A 70 31.79 -1.04 -0.96
CA VAL A 70 30.45 -0.63 -0.52
C VAL A 70 30.12 -1.34 0.79
N PHE A 71 29.82 -0.55 1.81
CA PHE A 71 29.48 -0.99 3.15
C PHE A 71 28.00 -0.77 3.45
N ASN A 72 27.37 -1.74 4.13
CA ASN A 72 26.14 -1.54 4.86
C ASN A 72 26.48 -1.24 6.33
N VAL A 73 26.19 -0.03 6.78
CA VAL A 73 26.49 0.43 8.13
C VAL A 73 25.20 0.49 8.94
N GLY A 74 25.18 -0.19 10.08
CA GLY A 74 23.98 -0.37 10.88
C GLY A 74 24.12 0.02 12.34
N TYR A 75 23.00 0.52 12.88
CA TYR A 75 22.76 0.79 14.30
C TYR A 75 23.59 1.92 14.94
N PHE A 76 24.27 2.72 14.13
CA PHE A 76 25.04 3.87 14.61
C PHE A 76 24.15 5.10 14.88
N PRO A 77 24.51 5.98 15.83
CA PRO A 77 23.75 7.19 16.11
C PRO A 77 23.82 8.20 14.95
N HIS A 78 22.75 8.98 14.80
CA HIS A 78 22.66 10.03 13.80
C HIS A 78 23.75 11.11 13.98
N SER A 79 24.17 11.42 15.21
CA SER A 79 25.27 12.36 15.46
C SER A 79 26.57 11.98 14.79
N MET A 80 26.92 10.69 14.83
CA MET A 80 28.09 10.15 14.16
C MET A 80 27.92 10.25 12.63
N MET A 81 26.76 9.85 12.11
CA MET A 81 26.47 9.94 10.67
C MET A 81 26.61 11.38 10.15
N GLN A 82 26.15 12.37 10.91
CA GLN A 82 26.30 13.80 10.59
C GLN A 82 27.77 14.24 10.52
N GLN A 83 28.66 13.66 11.32
CA GLN A 83 30.09 13.98 11.30
C GLN A 83 30.88 13.25 10.22
N ILE A 84 30.37 12.14 9.69
CA ILE A 84 31.02 11.40 8.61
C ILE A 84 30.59 11.93 7.25
N ARG A 85 29.32 12.34 7.10
CA ARG A 85 28.83 12.95 5.85
C ARG A 85 29.48 14.28 5.49
N THR A 86 30.29 14.89 6.36
CA THR A 86 31.08 16.09 6.06
C THR A 86 32.33 15.76 5.26
N HIS A 87 32.76 14.49 5.25
CA HIS A 87 33.96 14.02 4.57
C HIS A 87 33.63 13.45 3.19
N ARG A 88 32.99 14.28 2.35
CA ARG A 88 32.37 13.87 1.07
C ARG A 88 33.34 13.58 -0.08
N VAL A 89 34.65 13.67 0.13
CA VAL A 89 35.63 13.42 -0.93
C VAL A 89 35.77 11.90 -1.13
N GLY A 90 35.04 11.38 -2.12
CA GLY A 90 35.02 9.96 -2.50
C GLY A 90 34.27 9.04 -1.52
N VAL A 91 33.27 9.58 -0.81
CA VAL A 91 32.33 8.82 0.03
C VAL A 91 30.87 9.17 -0.35
N SER A 92 30.07 8.20 -0.79
CA SER A 92 28.65 8.41 -1.18
C SER A 92 27.65 7.67 -0.28
N PHE A 93 26.45 8.25 -0.12
CA PHE A 93 25.35 7.74 0.72
C PHE A 93 24.07 7.55 -0.11
N ASP A 94 23.35 6.44 0.10
CA ASP A 94 22.19 6.08 -0.73
C ASP A 94 20.84 6.63 -0.25
N VAL A 95 20.01 7.01 -1.22
CA VAL A 95 18.56 7.25 -1.10
C VAL A 95 17.85 6.57 -2.28
N GLN A 96 16.77 5.83 -2.03
CA GLN A 96 15.96 5.12 -3.03
C GLN A 96 14.70 5.94 -3.39
N CYS A 97 14.38 6.08 -4.70
CA CYS A 97 13.27 6.93 -5.18
C CYS A 97 12.74 6.53 -6.58
N LEU A 98 11.52 6.98 -6.93
CA LEU A 98 10.87 6.87 -8.25
C LEU A 98 10.64 8.24 -8.89
N ALA A 99 10.56 8.34 -10.22
CA ALA A 99 10.24 9.60 -10.89
C ALA A 99 8.78 10.05 -10.63
N GLY A 100 8.53 11.35 -10.60
CA GLY A 100 7.21 11.93 -10.30
C GLY A 100 6.05 11.49 -11.20
N ASP A 101 6.32 11.13 -12.45
CA ASP A 101 5.31 10.68 -13.41
C ASP A 101 4.90 9.20 -13.24
N THR A 102 5.55 8.48 -12.34
CA THR A 102 5.27 7.05 -12.10
C THR A 102 3.86 6.84 -11.57
N GLU A 103 3.08 5.97 -12.22
CA GLU A 103 1.70 5.66 -11.86
C GLU A 103 1.59 4.52 -10.83
N VAL A 104 1.10 4.85 -9.63
CA VAL A 104 0.81 3.89 -8.57
C VAL A 104 -0.55 3.23 -8.79
N THR A 105 -0.61 1.90 -8.66
CA THR A 105 -1.81 1.11 -8.95
C THR A 105 -2.69 0.85 -7.72
N PHE A 106 -3.93 1.33 -7.78
CA PHE A 106 -5.00 1.09 -6.80
C PHE A 106 -6.10 0.20 -7.38
N VAL A 107 -6.85 -0.44 -6.50
CA VAL A 107 -7.99 -1.31 -6.82
C VAL A 107 -9.28 -0.65 -6.33
N GLN A 108 -10.28 -0.50 -7.21
CA GLN A 108 -11.60 0.00 -6.81
C GLN A 108 -12.48 -1.14 -6.27
N ALA A 109 -13.54 -0.81 -5.52
CA ALA A 109 -14.49 -1.80 -5.01
C ALA A 109 -15.17 -2.62 -6.13
N SER A 110 -15.30 -2.05 -7.33
CA SER A 110 -15.75 -2.71 -8.56
C SER A 110 -14.76 -3.74 -9.13
N GLY A 111 -13.51 -3.77 -8.63
CA GLY A 111 -12.41 -4.57 -9.16
C GLY A 111 -11.61 -3.90 -10.29
N SER A 112 -12.05 -2.73 -10.79
CA SER A 112 -11.30 -1.95 -11.78
C SER A 112 -10.05 -1.31 -11.19
N LEU A 113 -9.01 -1.16 -12.01
CA LEU A 113 -7.78 -0.50 -11.60
C LEU A 113 -7.93 1.02 -11.70
N ARG A 114 -7.38 1.73 -10.71
CA ARG A 114 -7.19 3.18 -10.75
C ARG A 114 -5.71 3.47 -10.62
N LYS A 115 -5.19 4.32 -11.49
CA LYS A 115 -3.80 4.74 -11.48
C LYS A 115 -3.68 6.20 -11.09
N ILE A 116 -2.69 6.55 -10.28
CA ILE A 116 -2.41 7.93 -9.85
C ILE A 116 -0.90 8.15 -9.92
N LYS A 117 -0.46 9.26 -10.52
CA LYS A 117 0.96 9.64 -10.54
C LYS A 117 1.45 9.88 -9.11
N ILE A 118 2.67 9.45 -8.80
CA ILE A 118 3.22 9.57 -7.44
C ILE A 118 3.41 11.04 -7.03
N SER A 119 3.73 11.93 -7.98
CA SER A 119 3.78 13.39 -7.74
C SER A 119 2.41 13.98 -7.39
N ASP A 120 1.36 13.62 -8.13
CA ASP A 120 -0.02 14.00 -7.82
C ASP A 120 -0.48 13.42 -6.49
N LEU A 121 -0.05 12.19 -6.18
CA LEU A 121 -0.35 11.55 -4.90
C LEU A 121 0.33 12.28 -3.73
N HIS A 122 1.58 12.72 -3.91
CA HIS A 122 2.30 13.56 -2.96
C HIS A 122 1.62 14.92 -2.77
N ASP A 123 1.22 15.60 -3.84
CA ASP A 123 0.49 16.88 -3.78
C ASP A 123 -0.85 16.70 -3.05
N LEU A 124 -1.62 15.66 -3.37
CA LEU A 124 -2.86 15.34 -2.67
C LEU A 124 -2.60 15.05 -1.17
N TRP A 125 -1.50 14.37 -0.85
CA TRP A 125 -1.16 13.99 0.52
C TRP A 125 -0.79 15.19 1.39
N HIS A 126 0.05 16.10 0.89
CA HIS A 126 0.54 17.24 1.67
C HIS A 126 -0.30 18.50 1.52
N ASN A 127 -0.83 18.77 0.33
CA ASN A 127 -1.54 20.01 0.01
C ASN A 127 -3.06 19.84 -0.12
N GLY A 128 -3.60 18.61 -0.09
CA GLY A 128 -5.03 18.34 -0.21
C GLY A 128 -5.58 18.41 -1.64
N GLU A 129 -6.91 18.47 -1.79
CA GLU A 129 -7.55 18.56 -3.11
C GLU A 129 -7.10 19.82 -3.87
N LYS A 130 -6.77 19.69 -5.18
CA LYS A 130 -6.41 20.84 -6.03
C LYS A 130 -7.49 21.94 -6.07
N ALA A 131 -8.75 21.58 -5.87
CA ALA A 131 -9.86 22.53 -5.80
C ALA A 131 -9.78 23.38 -4.52
N VAL A 132 -9.58 24.68 -4.70
CA VAL A 132 -9.63 25.66 -3.61
C VAL A 132 -11.11 25.93 -3.28
N ARG A 133 -11.46 25.82 -2.01
CA ARG A 133 -12.79 26.06 -1.48
C ARG A 133 -12.76 27.25 -0.55
N GLU A 134 -13.85 27.99 -0.50
CA GLU A 134 -14.02 29.10 0.44
C GLU A 134 -14.80 28.62 1.67
N ARG A 135 -14.32 28.98 2.85
CA ARG A 135 -15.02 28.81 4.11
C ARG A 135 -15.51 30.16 4.60
N LYS A 136 -16.83 30.37 4.63
CA LYS A 136 -17.46 31.64 5.04
C LYS A 136 -17.63 31.81 6.55
N ILE A 137 -17.61 30.71 7.31
CA ILE A 137 -17.81 30.69 8.76
C ILE A 137 -16.74 29.84 9.45
N ARG A 138 -16.54 30.03 10.75
CA ARG A 138 -15.54 29.28 11.51
C ARG A 138 -15.83 27.77 11.47
N GLY A 139 -14.77 26.97 11.30
CA GLY A 139 -14.86 25.52 11.20
C GLY A 139 -15.27 24.82 12.47
N ARG A 140 -15.77 23.58 12.35
CA ARG A 140 -16.07 22.71 13.51
C ARG A 140 -14.84 22.41 14.38
N LYS A 141 -13.63 22.56 13.83
CA LYS A 141 -12.35 22.45 14.56
C LYS A 141 -11.74 23.83 14.91
N GLY A 142 -12.53 24.90 14.86
CA GLY A 142 -12.08 26.25 15.19
C GLY A 142 -11.33 27.01 14.07
N GLU A 143 -11.22 26.42 12.87
CA GLU A 143 -10.50 27.00 11.72
C GLU A 143 -11.14 28.33 11.27
N GLN A 144 -10.34 29.35 10.97
CA GLN A 144 -10.86 30.65 10.55
C GLN A 144 -11.52 30.61 9.15
N PRO A 145 -12.44 31.56 8.85
CA PRO A 145 -12.94 31.78 7.49
C PRO A 145 -11.79 32.09 6.51
N GLY A 146 -11.89 31.59 5.28
CA GLY A 146 -10.87 31.78 4.25
C GLY A 146 -10.84 30.68 3.19
N PHE A 147 -9.91 30.80 2.26
CA PHE A 147 -9.69 29.80 1.22
C PHE A 147 -8.86 28.64 1.73
N TYR A 148 -9.25 27.40 1.41
CA TYR A 148 -8.55 26.20 1.83
C TYR A 148 -8.67 25.09 0.79
N ARG A 149 -7.69 24.18 0.79
CA ARG A 149 -7.79 22.89 0.10
C ARG A 149 -8.27 21.83 1.09
N ARG A 150 -9.16 20.94 0.64
CA ARG A 150 -9.71 19.91 1.52
C ARG A 150 -8.64 18.84 1.80
N ASP A 151 -8.35 18.58 3.07
CA ASP A 151 -7.49 17.45 3.46
C ASP A 151 -8.06 16.14 2.91
N CYS A 152 -7.17 15.31 2.36
CA CYS A 152 -7.55 14.04 1.80
C CYS A 152 -6.74 12.85 2.33
N LYS A 153 -5.86 13.04 3.32
CA LYS A 153 -5.08 11.95 3.94
C LYS A 153 -5.94 10.78 4.39
N THR A 154 -7.05 11.05 5.11
CA THR A 154 -7.98 9.98 5.54
C THR A 154 -8.59 9.22 4.37
N ARG A 155 -8.88 9.91 3.26
CA ARG A 155 -9.43 9.29 2.05
C ARG A 155 -8.36 8.46 1.33
N LEU A 156 -7.14 8.97 1.21
CA LEU A 156 -6.01 8.31 0.56
C LEU A 156 -5.58 7.05 1.32
N ARG A 157 -5.46 7.10 2.65
CA ARG A 157 -5.18 5.93 3.50
C ARG A 157 -6.20 4.80 3.30
N LYS A 158 -7.47 5.14 3.08
CA LYS A 158 -8.55 4.17 2.83
C LYS A 158 -8.58 3.62 1.40
N MET A 159 -7.75 4.13 0.49
CA MET A 159 -7.66 3.57 -0.86
C MET A 159 -6.98 2.20 -0.82
N SER A 160 -7.50 1.27 -1.61
CA SER A 160 -6.93 -0.08 -1.72
C SER A 160 -5.74 -0.05 -2.68
N LEU A 161 -4.53 -0.04 -2.13
CA LEU A 161 -3.29 -0.15 -2.88
C LEU A 161 -3.04 -1.60 -3.27
N ARG A 162 -2.53 -1.83 -4.48
CA ARG A 162 -2.14 -3.18 -4.91
C ARG A 162 -0.73 -3.51 -4.42
N VAL A 163 -0.62 -4.56 -3.62
CA VAL A 163 0.61 -5.03 -2.98
C VAL A 163 0.84 -6.49 -3.34
N LEU A 164 2.08 -6.91 -3.51
CA LEU A 164 2.45 -8.31 -3.71
C LEU A 164 2.71 -8.97 -2.35
N ASN A 165 1.99 -10.05 -2.05
CA ASN A 165 2.34 -10.93 -0.95
C ASN A 165 3.53 -11.81 -1.40
N GLU A 166 4.69 -11.60 -0.76
CA GLU A 166 5.96 -12.20 -1.17
C GLU A 166 5.99 -13.72 -0.92
N ASP A 167 5.36 -14.18 0.16
CA ASP A 167 5.28 -15.61 0.49
C ASP A 167 4.46 -16.41 -0.53
N THR A 168 3.36 -15.82 -1.01
CA THR A 168 2.40 -16.53 -1.86
C THR A 168 2.51 -16.17 -3.35
N GLY A 169 3.24 -15.10 -3.68
CA GLY A 169 3.33 -14.50 -5.01
C GLY A 169 2.01 -13.89 -5.53
N ASN A 170 1.00 -13.74 -4.66
CA ASN A 170 -0.32 -13.22 -5.03
C ASN A 170 -0.44 -11.74 -4.72
N PHE A 171 -1.19 -11.00 -5.54
CA PHE A 171 -1.57 -9.63 -5.23
C PHE A 171 -2.67 -9.58 -4.17
N GLU A 172 -2.45 -8.73 -3.18
CA GLU A 172 -3.36 -8.43 -2.07
C GLU A 172 -3.64 -6.92 -2.01
N ILE A 173 -4.54 -6.55 -1.10
CA ILE A 173 -4.89 -5.16 -0.84
C ILE A 173 -4.07 -4.68 0.35
N GLY A 174 -3.22 -3.68 0.12
CA GLY A 174 -2.59 -2.88 1.15
C GLY A 174 -3.15 -1.46 1.18
N HIS A 175 -2.55 -0.62 2.03
CA HIS A 175 -2.95 0.76 2.22
C HIS A 175 -1.73 1.67 2.27
N LEU A 176 -1.91 2.93 1.84
CA LEU A 176 -0.86 3.93 1.95
C LEU A 176 -0.67 4.34 3.41
N GLN A 177 0.58 4.40 3.84
CA GLN A 177 0.99 4.94 5.13
C GLN A 177 1.47 6.40 5.00
N ASP A 178 2.35 6.67 4.02
CA ASP A 178 2.90 8.01 3.71
C ASP A 178 3.34 8.17 2.24
N VAL A 179 3.55 9.42 1.80
CA VAL A 179 4.07 9.76 0.47
C VAL A 179 5.07 10.91 0.60
N MET A 180 6.29 10.70 0.11
CA MET A 180 7.45 11.57 0.36
C MET A 180 8.05 12.10 -0.94
N ASN A 181 8.58 13.32 -0.90
CA ASN A 181 9.46 13.87 -1.94
C ASN A 181 10.92 13.57 -1.57
N SER A 182 11.65 12.98 -2.50
CA SER A 182 13.04 12.58 -2.33
C SER A 182 14.06 13.51 -2.98
N GLY A 183 13.60 14.59 -3.62
CA GLY A 183 14.43 15.59 -4.27
C GLY A 183 14.81 15.21 -5.70
N GLU A 184 15.70 16.00 -6.28
CA GLU A 184 16.16 15.82 -7.66
C GLU A 184 17.28 14.76 -7.74
N GLN A 185 17.11 13.77 -8.62
CA GLN A 185 18.06 12.66 -8.80
C GLN A 185 18.17 12.23 -10.26
N PRO A 186 19.28 11.59 -10.67
CA PRO A 186 19.40 10.95 -11.98
C PRO A 186 18.35 9.83 -12.15
N VAL A 187 17.48 9.97 -13.15
CA VAL A 187 16.39 9.03 -13.44
C VAL A 187 16.65 8.29 -14.75
N TYR A 188 16.32 7.00 -14.76
CA TYR A 188 16.47 6.12 -15.91
C TYR A 188 15.12 5.48 -16.24
N ARG A 189 14.80 5.41 -17.53
CA ARG A 189 13.64 4.71 -18.06
C ARG A 189 13.97 3.27 -18.36
N LEU A 190 13.34 2.35 -17.65
CA LEU A 190 13.31 0.94 -17.96
C LEU A 190 12.18 0.67 -18.95
N THR A 191 12.47 -0.04 -20.04
CA THR A 191 11.44 -0.54 -20.97
C THR A 191 11.38 -2.05 -20.91
N LEU A 192 10.19 -2.61 -20.72
CA LEU A 192 9.93 -4.05 -20.65
C LEU A 192 9.47 -4.61 -22.00
N ALA A 193 9.67 -5.91 -22.21
CA ALA A 193 9.30 -6.61 -23.44
C ALA A 193 7.79 -6.54 -23.77
N ASP A 194 6.94 -6.35 -22.75
CA ASP A 194 5.50 -6.18 -22.94
C ASP A 194 5.08 -4.72 -23.26
N GLY A 195 6.04 -3.79 -23.29
CA GLY A 195 5.86 -2.38 -23.60
C GLY A 195 5.60 -1.50 -22.37
N LYS A 196 5.60 -2.05 -21.14
CA LYS A 196 5.55 -1.23 -19.92
C LYS A 196 6.87 -0.48 -19.74
N THR A 197 6.79 0.70 -19.14
CA THR A 197 7.98 1.49 -18.78
C THR A 197 7.95 1.87 -17.30
N LEU A 198 9.13 1.94 -16.67
CA LEU A 198 9.28 2.42 -15.29
C LEU A 198 10.45 3.40 -15.22
N ASP A 199 10.19 4.59 -14.70
CA ASP A 199 11.19 5.64 -14.55
C ASP A 199 11.65 5.68 -13.09
N CYS A 200 12.88 5.24 -12.83
CA CYS A 200 13.40 5.10 -11.47
C CYS A 200 14.91 5.38 -11.38
N THR A 201 15.41 5.52 -10.16
CA THR A 201 16.85 5.72 -9.92
C THR A 201 17.59 4.38 -9.95
N VAL A 202 18.91 4.42 -10.17
CA VAL A 202 19.78 3.21 -10.19
C VAL A 202 19.64 2.36 -8.93
N ASN A 203 19.37 3.01 -7.80
CA ASN A 203 19.27 2.38 -6.49
C ASN A 203 17.87 1.86 -6.15
N HIS A 204 16.86 2.14 -6.98
CA HIS A 204 15.50 1.68 -6.70
C HIS A 204 15.43 0.16 -6.82
N ARG A 205 14.81 -0.50 -5.83
CA ARG A 205 14.74 -1.97 -5.80
C ARG A 205 13.56 -2.47 -6.63
N LEU A 206 13.86 -3.40 -7.51
CA LEU A 206 12.89 -4.10 -8.34
C LEU A 206 12.78 -5.53 -7.84
N TYR A 207 11.58 -6.08 -7.86
CA TYR A 207 11.40 -7.50 -7.56
C TYR A 207 11.70 -8.29 -8.84
N THR A 208 12.83 -9.00 -8.87
CA THR A 208 13.27 -9.81 -10.01
C THR A 208 12.97 -11.30 -9.77
N THR A 209 13.22 -12.14 -10.76
CA THR A 209 13.17 -13.61 -10.60
C THR A 209 14.18 -14.14 -9.58
N GLN A 210 15.21 -13.35 -9.24
CA GLN A 210 16.20 -13.65 -8.21
C GLN A 210 15.91 -12.97 -6.87
N GLY A 211 14.75 -12.31 -6.72
CA GLY A 211 14.36 -11.57 -5.53
C GLY A 211 14.61 -10.06 -5.66
N TRP A 212 14.75 -9.36 -4.53
CA TRP A 212 14.93 -7.91 -4.53
C TRP A 212 16.35 -7.52 -4.94
N GLN A 213 16.47 -6.79 -6.05
CA GLN A 213 17.75 -6.27 -6.55
C GLN A 213 17.62 -4.78 -6.86
N ARG A 214 18.69 -4.00 -6.66
CA ARG A 214 18.73 -2.62 -7.14
C ARG A 214 18.71 -2.62 -8.66
N MET A 215 18.04 -1.65 -9.27
CA MET A 215 17.91 -1.55 -10.72
C MET A 215 19.27 -1.64 -11.43
N GLY A 216 20.28 -0.88 -10.98
CA GLY A 216 21.61 -0.90 -11.58
C GLY A 216 22.31 -2.25 -11.47
N GLU A 217 22.17 -2.94 -10.34
CA GLU A 217 22.80 -4.25 -10.11
C GLU A 217 22.12 -5.36 -10.91
N ALA A 218 20.79 -5.32 -10.98
CA ALA A 218 19.96 -6.29 -11.70
C ALA A 218 20.29 -6.30 -13.19
N LEU A 219 20.55 -5.11 -13.75
CA LEU A 219 20.89 -4.92 -15.16
C LEU A 219 22.40 -4.95 -15.42
N GLY A 220 23.22 -4.88 -14.35
CA GLY A 220 24.65 -4.63 -14.50
C GLY A 220 24.89 -3.36 -15.33
N LEU A 221 24.17 -2.30 -14.98
CA LEU A 221 24.19 -1.01 -15.66
C LEU A 221 25.55 -0.34 -15.46
N VAL A 222 26.18 0.05 -16.56
CA VAL A 222 27.42 0.82 -16.58
C VAL A 222 27.08 2.21 -17.12
N THR A 223 27.42 3.25 -16.36
CA THR A 223 27.18 4.65 -16.73
C THR A 223 28.48 5.44 -16.75
N ASP A 224 28.53 6.51 -17.53
CA ASP A 224 29.66 7.46 -17.51
C ASP A 224 29.54 8.47 -16.35
N THR A 225 30.46 9.45 -16.33
CA THR A 225 30.47 10.55 -15.34
C THR A 225 29.26 11.48 -15.45
N ASP A 226 28.61 11.52 -16.61
CA ASP A 226 27.43 12.34 -16.89
C ASP A 226 26.11 11.54 -16.79
N HIS A 227 26.17 10.35 -16.20
CA HIS A 227 25.04 9.43 -16.00
C HIS A 227 24.44 8.82 -17.27
N GLN A 228 25.11 8.95 -18.42
CA GLN A 228 24.66 8.30 -19.66
C GLN A 228 24.89 6.80 -19.60
N VAL A 229 23.98 6.04 -20.19
CA VAL A 229 24.04 4.58 -20.23
C VAL A 229 25.10 4.14 -21.24
N LEU A 230 26.18 3.53 -20.76
CA LEU A 230 27.24 2.97 -21.60
C LEU A 230 26.94 1.52 -21.99
N ALA A 231 26.50 0.71 -21.03
CA ALA A 231 26.21 -0.70 -21.26
C ALA A 231 25.23 -1.28 -20.23
N VAL A 232 24.51 -2.33 -20.64
CA VAL A 232 23.71 -3.20 -19.79
C VAL A 232 24.31 -4.60 -19.90
N THR A 233 24.97 -5.08 -18.84
CA THR A 233 25.78 -6.30 -18.88
C THR A 233 25.01 -7.56 -18.47
N LYS A 234 23.82 -7.43 -17.87
CA LYS A 234 23.01 -8.55 -17.41
C LYS A 234 21.59 -8.49 -17.98
N THR A 235 21.07 -9.67 -18.30
CA THR A 235 19.64 -9.83 -18.57
C THR A 235 18.87 -9.86 -17.26
N CYS A 236 17.81 -9.05 -17.18
CA CYS A 236 16.96 -8.95 -15.99
C CYS A 236 15.49 -9.20 -16.37
N GLU A 237 14.79 -9.96 -15.53
CA GLU A 237 13.34 -10.11 -15.56
C GLU A 237 12.74 -9.56 -14.27
N VAL A 238 11.78 -8.64 -14.42
CA VAL A 238 11.10 -8.01 -13.29
C VAL A 238 9.69 -8.57 -13.16
N MET A 239 9.23 -8.69 -11.93
CA MET A 239 7.89 -9.18 -11.62
C MET A 239 6.88 -8.07 -11.88
N THR A 240 5.85 -8.39 -12.67
CA THR A 240 4.84 -7.42 -13.09
C THR A 240 3.43 -7.82 -12.70
N ASN A 241 2.57 -6.82 -12.66
CA ASN A 241 1.15 -6.93 -12.42
C ASN A 241 0.42 -7.48 -13.67
N GLY A 242 -0.28 -8.59 -13.50
CA GLY A 242 -1.15 -9.18 -14.54
C GLY A 242 -0.98 -10.69 -14.66
N VAL A 243 -1.68 -11.29 -15.62
CA VAL A 243 -1.48 -12.67 -16.08
C VAL A 243 -1.10 -12.56 -17.55
N VAL A 244 0.14 -12.91 -17.90
CA VAL A 244 0.47 -13.17 -19.30
C VAL A 244 0.00 -14.59 -19.58
N ARG A 245 -0.95 -14.73 -20.49
CA ARG A 245 -1.32 -15.99 -21.13
C ARG A 245 -0.78 -15.96 -22.55
N PRO A 246 0.46 -16.41 -22.80
CA PRO A 246 1.02 -16.45 -24.17
C PRO A 246 0.18 -17.36 -25.10
N ASP A 247 -0.54 -18.30 -24.50
CA ASP A 247 -1.51 -19.23 -25.09
C ASP A 247 -2.88 -18.59 -25.41
N ALA A 248 -3.12 -17.34 -24.99
CA ALA A 248 -4.42 -16.72 -25.22
C ALA A 248 -4.63 -16.35 -26.69
N LEU A 249 -5.68 -16.88 -27.30
CA LEU A 249 -6.04 -16.63 -28.70
C LEU A 249 -6.10 -15.14 -29.06
N TYR A 250 -6.52 -14.26 -28.13
CA TYR A 250 -6.60 -12.81 -28.36
C TYR A 250 -5.25 -12.10 -28.49
N SER A 251 -4.12 -12.70 -28.09
CA SER A 251 -2.79 -12.12 -28.30
C SER A 251 -2.23 -12.42 -29.69
N GLN A 252 -2.90 -13.27 -30.48
CA GLN A 252 -2.55 -13.51 -31.87
C GLN A 252 -3.27 -12.52 -32.79
N GLN A 253 -2.52 -11.69 -33.50
CA GLN A 253 -3.07 -10.62 -34.35
C GLN A 253 -4.02 -11.18 -35.43
N SER A 254 -3.65 -12.27 -36.08
CA SER A 254 -4.43 -12.92 -37.13
C SER A 254 -5.79 -13.42 -36.62
N TRP A 255 -5.79 -14.06 -35.45
CA TRP A 255 -7.01 -14.55 -34.82
C TRP A 255 -7.94 -13.41 -34.41
N LEU A 256 -7.41 -12.40 -33.69
CA LEU A 256 -8.23 -11.27 -33.23
C LEU A 256 -8.78 -10.47 -34.42
N ALA A 257 -7.98 -10.27 -35.49
CA ALA A 257 -8.43 -9.63 -36.71
C ALA A 257 -9.56 -10.42 -37.39
N ALA A 258 -9.52 -11.76 -37.39
CA ALA A 258 -10.59 -12.60 -37.91
C ALA A 258 -11.89 -12.43 -37.10
N GLN A 259 -11.82 -12.39 -35.77
CA GLN A 259 -12.99 -12.16 -34.91
C GLN A 259 -13.60 -10.76 -35.12
N VAL A 260 -12.75 -9.75 -35.30
CA VAL A 260 -13.19 -8.38 -35.61
C VAL A 260 -13.85 -8.31 -36.98
N LYS A 261 -13.30 -9.01 -37.98
CA LYS A 261 -13.87 -9.11 -39.34
C LYS A 261 -15.23 -9.82 -39.35
N GLN A 262 -15.46 -10.75 -38.44
CA GLN A 262 -16.77 -11.38 -38.20
C GLN A 262 -17.78 -10.45 -37.50
N GLY A 263 -17.39 -9.22 -37.14
CA GLY A 263 -18.28 -8.23 -36.52
C GLY A 263 -18.53 -8.47 -35.03
N LEU A 264 -17.73 -9.31 -34.37
CA LEU A 264 -17.89 -9.57 -32.94
C LEU A 264 -17.47 -8.36 -32.11
N THR A 265 -18.28 -8.04 -31.09
CA THR A 265 -17.97 -6.96 -30.15
C THR A 265 -16.89 -7.39 -29.15
N ALA A 266 -16.22 -6.41 -28.53
CA ALA A 266 -15.22 -6.67 -27.48
C ALA A 266 -15.74 -7.58 -26.36
N ARG A 267 -17.04 -7.51 -26.03
CA ARG A 267 -17.66 -8.34 -24.99
C ARG A 267 -17.90 -9.78 -25.44
N GLN A 268 -18.26 -9.99 -26.69
CA GLN A 268 -18.45 -11.34 -27.24
C GLN A 268 -17.10 -12.05 -27.38
N ILE A 269 -16.07 -11.36 -27.89
CA ILE A 269 -14.71 -11.90 -27.97
C ILE A 269 -14.18 -12.21 -26.55
N ALA A 270 -14.44 -11.33 -25.59
CA ALA A 270 -14.03 -11.55 -24.20
C ALA A 270 -14.68 -12.80 -23.58
N ASN A 271 -15.95 -13.06 -23.89
CA ASN A 271 -16.63 -14.27 -23.43
C ASN A 271 -16.03 -15.55 -24.05
N ILE A 272 -15.63 -15.52 -25.33
CA ILE A 272 -14.99 -16.66 -26.02
C ILE A 272 -13.66 -17.02 -25.34
N CYS A 273 -12.92 -16.00 -24.91
CA CYS A 273 -11.59 -16.19 -24.33
C CYS A 273 -11.57 -16.23 -22.79
N ASP A 274 -12.73 -16.27 -22.12
CA ASP A 274 -12.87 -16.13 -20.65
C ASP A 274 -11.99 -15.00 -20.07
N CYS A 275 -12.04 -13.83 -20.72
CA CYS A 275 -11.28 -12.65 -20.30
C CYS A 275 -12.19 -11.41 -20.19
N SER A 276 -11.61 -10.25 -19.83
CA SER A 276 -12.40 -9.01 -19.73
C SER A 276 -12.51 -8.31 -21.10
N PRO A 277 -13.60 -7.58 -21.37
CA PRO A 277 -13.72 -6.76 -22.57
C PRO A 277 -12.60 -5.73 -22.72
N ASP A 278 -12.00 -5.28 -21.61
CA ASP A 278 -10.87 -4.33 -21.61
C ASP A 278 -9.58 -4.97 -22.13
N VAL A 279 -9.35 -6.26 -21.86
CA VAL A 279 -8.21 -7.00 -22.44
C VAL A 279 -8.34 -7.04 -23.96
N ILE A 280 -9.52 -7.34 -24.49
CA ILE A 280 -9.76 -7.34 -25.94
C ILE A 280 -9.57 -5.94 -26.54
N ARG A 281 -10.06 -4.89 -25.89
CA ARG A 281 -9.84 -3.50 -26.35
C ARG A 281 -8.37 -3.11 -26.35
N HIS A 282 -7.60 -3.55 -25.34
CA HIS A 282 -6.17 -3.30 -25.26
C HIS A 282 -5.44 -3.93 -26.44
N TRP A 283 -5.67 -5.22 -26.71
CA TRP A 283 -5.03 -5.92 -27.84
C TRP A 283 -5.50 -5.40 -29.21
N ALA A 284 -6.79 -5.08 -29.36
CA ALA A 284 -7.28 -4.44 -30.58
C ALA A 284 -6.61 -3.07 -30.81
N LYS A 285 -6.41 -2.26 -29.75
CA LYS A 285 -5.67 -0.99 -29.86
C LYS A 285 -4.20 -1.23 -30.24
N LYS A 286 -3.54 -2.22 -29.63
CA LYS A 286 -2.15 -2.60 -29.93
C LYS A 286 -1.96 -3.01 -31.39
N PHE A 287 -2.91 -3.77 -31.93
CA PHE A 287 -2.92 -4.19 -33.34
C PHE A 287 -3.63 -3.22 -34.28
N GLN A 288 -4.05 -2.05 -33.79
CA GLN A 288 -4.73 -1.01 -34.56
C GLN A 288 -6.04 -1.50 -35.25
N LEU A 289 -6.74 -2.45 -34.64
CA LEU A 289 -8.01 -3.01 -35.09
C LEU A 289 -9.20 -2.19 -34.56
N LYS A 290 -10.15 -1.86 -35.44
CA LYS A 290 -11.40 -1.16 -35.06
C LYS A 290 -12.47 -2.15 -34.61
N LEU A 291 -12.76 -2.20 -33.32
CA LEU A 291 -13.83 -3.03 -32.75
C LEU A 291 -15.22 -2.43 -33.05
N PRO A 292 -16.24 -3.26 -33.38
CA PRO A 292 -17.63 -2.83 -33.48
C PRO A 292 -18.14 -2.23 -32.16
N ALA A 293 -18.87 -1.11 -32.25
CA ALA A 293 -19.40 -0.42 -31.07
C ALA A 293 -20.49 -1.27 -30.39
N GLY A 294 -20.20 -1.82 -29.22
CA GLY A 294 -21.11 -2.68 -28.44
C GLY A 294 -22.20 -1.95 -27.65
N HIS A 295 -22.56 -0.71 -28.01
CA HIS A 295 -23.67 0.01 -27.39
C HIS A 295 -24.53 0.66 -28.47
N GLN A 296 -25.84 0.44 -28.39
CA GLN A 296 -26.84 1.23 -29.11
C GLN A 296 -26.51 2.71 -28.93
N ARG A 297 -26.39 3.42 -30.05
CA ARG A 297 -26.48 4.89 -30.08
C ARG A 297 -27.76 5.25 -29.32
N GLY A 298 -27.61 5.75 -28.10
CA GLY A 298 -28.71 6.30 -27.33
C GLY A 298 -29.23 7.53 -28.05
N LEU A 299 -30.15 7.32 -29.00
CA LEU A 299 -31.03 8.35 -29.48
C LEU A 299 -31.80 8.89 -28.27
N LYS A 300 -31.81 10.22 -28.19
CA LYS A 300 -32.55 11.04 -27.24
C LYS A 300 -34.07 10.80 -27.34
N THR A 301 -34.59 9.62 -27.00
CA THR A 301 -36.02 9.50 -26.74
C THR A 301 -36.33 10.22 -25.44
N VAL A 302 -37.15 11.25 -25.53
CA VAL A 302 -37.77 11.89 -24.38
C VAL A 302 -38.73 10.86 -23.78
N VAL A 303 -38.54 10.52 -22.51
CA VAL A 303 -39.43 9.61 -21.78
C VAL A 303 -40.46 10.48 -21.07
N GLY A 304 -41.75 10.27 -21.31
CA GLY A 304 -42.79 11.15 -20.78
C GLY A 304 -42.91 12.47 -21.52
N ASN A 305 -43.36 13.52 -20.82
CA ASN A 305 -43.61 14.84 -21.43
C ASN A 305 -42.36 15.71 -21.55
N GLY A 306 -41.20 15.25 -21.08
CA GLY A 306 -39.91 15.93 -21.23
C GLY A 306 -39.69 17.17 -20.36
N ARG A 307 -40.69 17.60 -19.57
CA ARG A 307 -40.62 18.83 -18.75
C ARG A 307 -39.48 18.84 -17.74
N TYR A 308 -39.13 17.66 -17.21
CA TYR A 308 -38.00 17.45 -16.31
C TYR A 308 -36.61 17.81 -16.89
N ARG A 309 -36.49 18.05 -18.20
CA ARG A 309 -35.28 18.56 -18.83
C ARG A 309 -35.20 20.09 -18.85
N ASN A 310 -36.29 20.79 -18.57
CA ASN A 310 -36.24 22.24 -18.43
C ASN A 310 -35.77 22.58 -17.01
N ARG A 311 -34.61 23.24 -16.91
CA ARG A 311 -34.01 23.60 -15.62
C ARG A 311 -34.96 24.43 -14.75
N ALA A 312 -35.55 25.49 -15.31
CA ALA A 312 -36.42 26.42 -14.57
C ALA A 312 -37.67 25.72 -14.03
N TRP A 313 -38.26 24.82 -14.84
CA TRP A 313 -39.39 24.01 -14.39
C TRP A 313 -38.99 23.07 -13.25
N LEU A 314 -37.87 22.36 -13.39
CA LEU A 314 -37.40 21.41 -12.39
C LEU A 314 -37.02 22.09 -11.06
N GLU A 315 -36.40 23.27 -11.13
CA GLU A 315 -36.04 24.11 -9.98
C GLU A 315 -37.29 24.60 -9.25
N GLN A 316 -38.29 25.11 -9.98
CA GLN A 316 -39.58 25.52 -9.40
C GLN A 316 -40.29 24.37 -8.67
N GLN A 317 -40.26 23.14 -9.22
CA GLN A 317 -40.89 21.99 -8.54
C GLN A 317 -40.16 21.63 -7.24
N LEU A 318 -38.83 21.75 -7.22
CA LEU A 318 -38.03 21.51 -6.02
C LEU A 318 -38.24 22.61 -4.97
N GLU A 319 -38.35 23.88 -5.38
CA GLU A 319 -38.68 24.99 -4.48
C GLU A 319 -40.09 24.87 -3.86
N GLN A 320 -41.03 24.30 -4.61
CA GLN A 320 -42.38 23.96 -4.10
C GLN A 320 -42.38 22.79 -3.10
N GLY A 321 -41.22 22.21 -2.78
CA GLY A 321 -41.08 21.15 -1.79
C GLY A 321 -41.43 19.74 -2.31
N LEU A 322 -41.63 19.58 -3.63
CA LEU A 322 -41.97 18.27 -4.22
C LEU A 322 -40.78 17.31 -4.15
N HIS A 323 -41.07 16.04 -3.90
CA HIS A 323 -40.10 14.95 -3.87
C HIS A 323 -39.94 14.31 -5.25
N THR A 324 -38.88 13.54 -5.44
CA THR A 324 -38.46 13.05 -6.76
C THR A 324 -39.52 12.17 -7.45
N ASP A 325 -40.29 11.41 -6.67
CA ASP A 325 -41.42 10.59 -7.11
C ASP A 325 -42.60 11.42 -7.58
N GLU A 326 -42.91 12.52 -6.88
CA GLU A 326 -43.99 13.45 -7.22
C GLU A 326 -43.67 14.20 -8.52
N ILE A 327 -42.41 14.66 -8.65
CA ILE A 327 -41.92 15.31 -9.88
C ILE A 327 -41.93 14.32 -11.06
N ALA A 328 -41.57 13.06 -10.83
CA ALA A 328 -41.59 12.02 -11.86
C ALA A 328 -43.01 11.73 -12.35
N ALA A 329 -43.99 11.71 -11.44
CA ALA A 329 -45.40 11.56 -11.79
C ALA A 329 -45.91 12.75 -12.64
N LEU A 330 -45.59 13.99 -12.24
CA LEU A 330 -45.96 15.20 -13.00
C LEU A 330 -45.31 15.27 -14.39
N ALA A 331 -44.08 14.78 -14.51
CA ALA A 331 -43.35 14.71 -15.77
C ALA A 331 -43.68 13.46 -16.62
N ASN A 332 -44.52 12.56 -16.09
CA ASN A 332 -44.82 11.24 -16.65
C ASN A 332 -43.54 10.47 -17.05
N CYS A 333 -42.51 10.51 -16.21
CA CYS A 333 -41.22 9.90 -16.47
C CYS A 333 -40.74 9.06 -15.28
N SER A 334 -39.58 8.42 -15.42
CA SER A 334 -39.01 7.65 -14.30
C SER A 334 -38.36 8.57 -13.27
N ILE A 335 -38.38 8.13 -12.00
CA ILE A 335 -37.66 8.78 -10.90
C ILE A 335 -36.19 9.02 -11.27
N GLU A 336 -35.57 8.09 -12.00
CA GLU A 336 -34.15 8.20 -12.33
C GLU A 336 -33.87 9.21 -13.44
N ALA A 337 -34.87 9.49 -14.29
CA ALA A 337 -34.79 10.58 -15.25
C ALA A 337 -34.77 11.94 -14.53
N VAL A 338 -35.63 12.12 -13.52
CA VAL A 338 -35.65 13.34 -12.68
C VAL A 338 -34.31 13.50 -11.96
N LYS A 339 -33.83 12.49 -11.20
CA LYS A 339 -32.54 12.56 -10.49
C LYS A 339 -31.38 12.95 -11.40
N LYS A 340 -31.30 12.30 -12.57
CA LYS A 340 -30.22 12.56 -13.55
C LYS A 340 -30.16 14.03 -13.95
N TRP A 341 -31.31 14.63 -14.27
CA TRP A 341 -31.36 16.02 -14.72
C TRP A 341 -31.23 17.01 -13.56
N THR A 342 -31.75 16.69 -12.37
CA THR A 342 -31.49 17.47 -11.15
C THR A 342 -29.99 17.59 -10.87
N TYR A 343 -29.26 16.47 -10.91
CA TYR A 343 -27.80 16.48 -10.72
C TYR A 343 -27.06 17.16 -11.86
N HIS A 344 -27.51 16.97 -13.11
CA HIS A 344 -26.91 17.63 -14.27
C HIS A 344 -26.96 19.17 -14.14
N TYR A 345 -28.04 19.71 -13.59
CA TYR A 345 -28.20 21.15 -13.36
C TYR A 345 -27.64 21.64 -12.01
N GLY A 346 -27.05 20.76 -11.20
CA GLY A 346 -26.49 21.12 -9.90
C GLY A 346 -27.53 21.45 -8.82
N LEU A 347 -28.80 21.06 -9.02
CA LEU A 347 -29.89 21.27 -8.07
C LEU A 347 -29.86 20.21 -6.95
N GLN A 348 -30.46 20.51 -5.79
CA GLN A 348 -30.59 19.55 -4.69
C GLN A 348 -31.97 18.90 -4.65
N LEU A 349 -32.02 17.60 -4.39
CA LEU A 349 -33.28 16.87 -4.20
C LEU A 349 -33.83 17.11 -2.78
N ASN A 350 -35.13 17.33 -2.69
CA ASN A 350 -35.85 17.33 -1.43
C ASN A 350 -35.83 15.93 -0.80
N LYS A 351 -35.52 15.85 0.49
CA LYS A 351 -35.43 14.60 1.25
C LYS A 351 -36.60 14.50 2.22
N ARG A 352 -37.29 13.36 2.21
CA ARG A 352 -38.23 13.01 3.29
C ARG A 352 -37.44 12.68 4.58
N PRO A 353 -37.98 12.97 5.77
CA PRO A 353 -37.41 12.52 7.03
C PRO A 353 -37.28 10.99 7.08
N SER A 354 -36.18 10.48 7.64
CA SER A 354 -35.94 9.03 7.80
C SER A 354 -36.93 8.41 8.80
N GLY A 355 -37.70 7.41 8.37
CA GLY A 355 -38.55 6.59 9.23
C GLY A 355 -39.91 7.22 9.57
N THR A 356 -40.86 7.16 8.63
CA THR A 356 -42.26 7.53 8.88
C THR A 356 -43.08 6.29 9.27
N LYS A 357 -44.05 6.44 10.20
CA LYS A 357 -45.03 5.36 10.56
C LYS A 357 -45.80 4.80 9.35
N GLN A 358 -45.85 5.56 8.26
CA GLN A 358 -46.40 5.18 6.96
C GLN A 358 -45.27 5.31 5.93
N PRO A 359 -44.59 4.21 5.53
CA PRO A 359 -43.59 4.30 4.47
C PRO A 359 -44.24 4.74 3.16
N TRP A 360 -43.51 5.46 2.30
CA TRP A 360 -44.04 6.05 1.06
C TRP A 360 -44.64 5.04 0.08
N ASN A 361 -44.26 3.76 0.22
CA ASN A 361 -44.76 2.65 -0.58
C ASN A 361 -45.92 1.89 0.09
N LYS A 362 -46.43 2.35 1.24
CA LYS A 362 -47.54 1.69 1.95
C LYS A 362 -48.82 1.79 1.11
N GLY A 363 -49.29 0.64 0.62
CA GLY A 363 -50.44 0.53 -0.29
C GLY A 363 -50.08 0.54 -1.78
N LEU A 364 -48.84 0.89 -2.15
CA LEU A 364 -48.37 0.78 -3.53
C LEU A 364 -47.94 -0.67 -3.81
N THR A 365 -48.83 -1.45 -4.42
CA THR A 365 -48.57 -2.86 -4.78
C THR A 365 -48.18 -2.99 -6.25
N GLY A 366 -46.88 -3.26 -6.49
CA GLY A 366 -46.36 -3.74 -7.77
C GLY A 366 -46.43 -2.78 -8.96
N TYR A 367 -45.56 -3.02 -9.94
CA TYR A 367 -45.57 -2.33 -11.23
C TYR A 367 -46.94 -2.51 -11.91
N ARG A 368 -47.58 -1.41 -12.34
CA ARG A 368 -48.69 -1.50 -13.31
C ARG A 368 -48.11 -2.03 -14.62
N LEU A 369 -48.36 -3.31 -14.91
CA LEU A 369 -48.06 -3.87 -16.21
C LEU A 369 -49.02 -3.22 -17.23
N ALA A 370 -48.47 -2.53 -18.22
CA ALA A 370 -49.25 -1.96 -19.33
C ALA A 370 -49.69 -3.09 -20.28
N LEU A 371 -50.67 -3.89 -19.86
CA LEU A 371 -51.28 -4.95 -20.64
C LEU A 371 -52.57 -4.44 -21.29
N SER A 372 -52.86 -4.89 -22.52
CA SER A 372 -54.17 -4.66 -23.15
C SER A 372 -55.29 -5.30 -22.31
N GLU A 373 -56.52 -4.81 -22.44
CA GLU A 373 -57.69 -5.38 -21.76
C GLU A 373 -57.82 -6.89 -21.99
N THR A 374 -57.61 -7.34 -23.23
CA THR A 374 -57.64 -8.75 -23.64
C THR A 374 -56.59 -9.60 -22.93
N ALA A 375 -55.37 -9.09 -22.73
CA ALA A 375 -54.31 -9.77 -22.00
C ALA A 375 -54.59 -9.80 -20.48
N MET A 376 -55.22 -8.74 -19.96
CA MET A 376 -55.61 -8.65 -18.55
C MET A 376 -56.72 -9.64 -18.20
N GLU A 377 -57.73 -9.78 -19.06
CA GLU A 377 -58.80 -10.78 -18.92
C GLU A 377 -58.27 -12.21 -19.04
N THR A 378 -57.39 -12.45 -20.01
CA THR A 378 -56.75 -13.78 -20.16
C THR A 378 -55.95 -14.15 -18.92
N ARG A 379 -55.24 -13.18 -18.33
CA ARG A 379 -54.52 -13.39 -17.07
C ARG A 379 -55.47 -13.65 -15.90
N ARG A 380 -56.58 -12.93 -15.78
CA ARG A 380 -57.60 -13.17 -14.73
C ARG A 380 -58.22 -14.55 -14.87
N ARG A 381 -58.55 -14.97 -16.10
CA ARG A 381 -59.06 -16.31 -16.43
C ARG A 381 -58.04 -17.40 -16.10
N ASN A 382 -56.78 -17.20 -16.45
CA ASN A 382 -55.69 -18.12 -16.10
C ASN A 382 -55.48 -18.20 -14.58
N ALA A 383 -55.51 -17.08 -13.85
CA ALA A 383 -55.40 -17.09 -12.40
C ALA A 383 -56.54 -17.87 -11.73
N ARG A 384 -57.80 -17.71 -12.21
CA ARG A 384 -58.93 -18.52 -11.72
C ARG A 384 -58.80 -20.00 -12.08
N ARG A 385 -58.29 -20.32 -13.27
CA ARG A 385 -58.11 -21.71 -13.73
C ARG A 385 -56.99 -22.45 -13.01
N PHE A 386 -55.84 -21.79 -12.81
CA PHE A 386 -54.62 -22.42 -12.30
C PHE A 386 -54.35 -22.14 -10.81
N THR A 387 -55.07 -21.21 -10.18
CA THR A 387 -54.82 -20.80 -8.79
C THR A 387 -56.13 -20.73 -8.01
N LYS A 388 -56.79 -21.89 -7.87
CA LYS A 388 -58.03 -22.02 -7.10
C LYS A 388 -57.78 -21.71 -5.60
N ARG A 389 -58.60 -20.84 -4.99
CA ARG A 389 -58.48 -20.35 -3.60
C ARG A 389 -59.81 -20.47 -2.87
N GLY A 390 -59.79 -20.44 -1.53
CA GLY A 390 -61.03 -20.60 -0.75
C GLY A 390 -61.68 -21.94 -1.06
N ALA A 391 -63.02 -22.01 -1.05
CA ALA A 391 -63.78 -23.23 -1.29
C ALA A 391 -63.48 -23.95 -2.63
N ASP A 392 -62.94 -23.23 -3.61
CA ASP A 392 -62.57 -23.81 -4.91
C ASP A 392 -61.22 -24.55 -4.88
N SER A 393 -60.41 -24.35 -3.83
CA SER A 393 -59.11 -25.02 -3.69
C SER A 393 -59.29 -26.43 -3.13
N HIS A 394 -58.65 -27.44 -3.74
CA HIS A 394 -58.61 -28.80 -3.18
C HIS A 394 -57.96 -28.88 -1.78
N PHE A 395 -57.22 -27.83 -1.39
CA PHE A 395 -56.60 -27.70 -0.06
C PHE A 395 -57.49 -26.98 0.98
N TRP A 396 -58.67 -26.51 0.60
CA TRP A 396 -59.58 -25.81 1.51
C TRP A 396 -60.37 -26.79 2.37
N ARG A 397 -60.26 -26.62 3.69
CA ARG A 397 -60.90 -27.48 4.70
C ARG A 397 -61.87 -26.66 5.55
N GLY A 398 -62.90 -26.07 4.93
CA GLY A 398 -63.99 -25.41 5.66
C GLY A 398 -63.65 -24.05 6.30
N GLY A 399 -62.50 -23.45 6.00
CA GLY A 399 -62.13 -22.12 6.49
C GLY A 399 -61.71 -22.04 7.95
N THR A 400 -61.60 -23.16 8.66
CA THR A 400 -61.11 -23.21 10.05
C THR A 400 -59.61 -23.52 10.04
N ALA A 401 -58.79 -22.52 10.41
CA ALA A 401 -57.40 -22.77 10.70
C ALA A 401 -57.30 -23.56 12.01
N THR A 402 -56.36 -24.50 12.10
CA THR A 402 -56.18 -25.25 13.35
C THR A 402 -55.63 -24.34 14.44
N GLU A 403 -55.85 -24.68 15.71
CA GLU A 403 -55.30 -23.91 16.84
C GLU A 403 -53.77 -23.72 16.71
N ARG A 404 -53.07 -24.75 16.20
CA ARG A 404 -51.63 -24.66 15.90
C ARG A 404 -51.28 -23.60 14.86
N GLN A 405 -52.13 -23.42 13.84
CA GLN A 405 -51.95 -22.38 12.82
C GLN A 405 -52.23 -20.99 13.39
N HIS A 406 -53.20 -20.84 14.29
CA HIS A 406 -53.46 -19.60 15.02
C HIS A 406 -52.29 -19.20 15.91
N ILE A 407 -51.75 -20.14 16.69
CA ILE A 407 -50.54 -19.94 17.50
C ILE A 407 -49.37 -19.50 16.61
N GLY A 408 -49.13 -20.20 15.49
CA GLY A 408 -48.06 -19.83 14.56
C GLY A 408 -48.24 -18.46 13.89
N ALA A 409 -49.48 -18.03 13.64
CA ALA A 409 -49.77 -16.70 13.10
C ALA A 409 -49.52 -15.61 14.16
N TRP A 410 -49.97 -15.84 15.39
CA TRP A 410 -49.72 -14.95 16.52
C TRP A 410 -48.23 -14.80 16.81
N THR A 411 -47.48 -15.90 16.87
CA THR A 411 -46.02 -15.88 17.08
C THR A 411 -45.32 -15.04 16.00
N ARG A 412 -45.73 -15.15 14.73
CA ARG A 412 -45.18 -14.34 13.63
C ARG A 412 -45.51 -12.85 13.77
N GLN A 413 -46.69 -12.52 14.28
CA GLN A 413 -47.11 -11.13 14.51
C GLN A 413 -46.33 -10.48 15.66
N ILE A 414 -46.04 -11.25 16.72
CA ILE A 414 -45.36 -10.80 17.93
C ILE A 414 -43.83 -10.86 17.81
N ALA A 415 -43.28 -11.64 16.88
CA ALA A 415 -41.85 -11.82 16.65
C ALA A 415 -41.01 -10.52 16.66
N PRO A 416 -41.42 -9.38 16.04
CA PRO A 416 -40.65 -8.14 16.11
C PRO A 416 -40.43 -7.62 17.54
N GLN A 417 -41.41 -7.78 18.42
CA GLN A 417 -41.33 -7.38 19.82
C GLN A 417 -40.40 -8.32 20.61
N VAL A 418 -40.46 -9.62 20.31
CA VAL A 418 -39.56 -10.63 20.90
C VAL A 418 -38.11 -10.35 20.51
N HIS A 419 -37.83 -10.03 19.24
CA HIS A 419 -36.47 -9.71 18.81
C HIS A 419 -35.95 -8.43 19.48
N ALA A 420 -36.81 -7.42 19.65
CA ALA A 420 -36.45 -6.20 20.36
C ALA A 420 -36.13 -6.46 21.84
N LYS A 421 -36.89 -7.33 22.53
CA LYS A 421 -36.65 -7.76 23.93
C LYS A 421 -35.21 -8.27 24.14
N PHE A 422 -34.66 -8.97 23.16
CA PHE A 422 -33.31 -9.55 23.22
C PHE A 422 -32.26 -8.75 22.44
N ASN A 423 -32.51 -7.46 22.16
CA ASN A 423 -31.58 -6.61 21.39
C ASN A 423 -31.14 -7.23 20.03
N TYR A 424 -32.04 -8.00 19.41
CA TYR A 424 -31.80 -8.77 18.19
C TYR A 424 -30.67 -9.82 18.30
N ILE A 425 -30.41 -10.31 19.51
CA ILE A 425 -29.41 -11.34 19.81
C ILE A 425 -30.09 -12.71 19.80
N CYS A 426 -29.52 -13.65 19.04
CA CYS A 426 -29.91 -15.05 19.09
C CYS A 426 -29.57 -15.65 20.47
N GLN A 427 -30.57 -16.16 21.18
CA GLN A 427 -30.44 -16.69 22.54
C GLN A 427 -29.84 -18.11 22.61
N SER A 428 -29.42 -18.68 21.47
CA SER A 428 -28.67 -19.94 21.41
C SER A 428 -27.20 -19.71 21.07
N CYS A 429 -26.88 -18.89 20.06
CA CYS A 429 -25.49 -18.71 19.60
C CYS A 429 -24.87 -17.34 19.94
N GLY A 430 -25.64 -16.40 20.48
CA GLY A 430 -25.21 -15.04 20.81
C GLY A 430 -24.99 -14.11 19.61
N GLN A 431 -25.28 -14.54 18.38
CA GLN A 431 -25.14 -13.69 17.20
C GLN A 431 -26.20 -12.58 17.18
N GLN A 432 -25.78 -11.33 16.97
CA GLN A 432 -26.69 -10.19 16.80
C GLN A 432 -27.05 -9.97 15.32
N GLY A 433 -28.34 -9.87 15.03
CA GLY A 433 -28.89 -9.68 13.69
C GLY A 433 -28.98 -10.95 12.83
N GLY A 434 -29.36 -10.78 11.56
CA GLY A 434 -29.60 -11.90 10.62
C GLY A 434 -31.09 -12.22 10.43
N GLN A 435 -31.40 -13.40 9.89
CA GLN A 435 -32.78 -13.90 9.83
C GLN A 435 -33.16 -14.53 11.17
N LEU A 436 -33.97 -13.82 11.95
CA LEU A 436 -34.43 -14.24 13.28
C LEU A 436 -35.84 -14.85 13.21
N GLN A 437 -36.11 -15.77 14.14
CA GLN A 437 -37.37 -16.47 14.33
C GLN A 437 -37.71 -16.44 15.82
N ALA A 438 -38.98 -16.21 16.16
CA ALA A 438 -39.47 -16.34 17.52
C ALA A 438 -39.75 -17.82 17.82
N HIS A 439 -39.18 -18.31 18.90
CA HIS A 439 -39.26 -19.70 19.33
C HIS A 439 -39.96 -19.79 20.69
N HIS A 440 -40.87 -20.75 20.86
CA HIS A 440 -41.46 -21.06 22.17
C HIS A 440 -40.41 -21.75 23.04
N LEU A 441 -40.09 -21.17 24.19
CA LEU A 441 -39.10 -21.69 25.13
C LEU A 441 -39.59 -23.02 25.71
N VAL A 442 -40.79 -23.04 26.28
CA VAL A 442 -41.54 -24.26 26.57
C VAL A 442 -42.34 -24.63 25.32
N PRO A 443 -42.09 -25.79 24.69
CA PRO A 443 -42.79 -26.19 23.48
C PRO A 443 -44.30 -26.31 23.70
N VAL A 444 -45.09 -25.88 22.71
CA VAL A 444 -46.56 -25.90 22.76
C VAL A 444 -47.14 -27.31 23.00
N PHE A 445 -46.44 -28.37 22.57
CA PHE A 445 -46.88 -29.74 22.84
C PHE A 445 -46.65 -30.18 24.29
N ALA A 446 -45.70 -29.55 25.00
CA ALA A 446 -45.39 -29.84 26.39
C ALA A 446 -46.35 -29.09 27.33
N ASP A 447 -46.65 -27.82 27.01
CA ASP A 447 -47.67 -27.04 27.73
C ASP A 447 -48.40 -26.09 26.77
N GLN A 448 -49.68 -26.35 26.53
CA GLN A 448 -50.50 -25.53 25.63
C GLN A 448 -50.91 -24.19 26.26
N SER A 449 -50.93 -24.09 27.60
CA SER A 449 -51.35 -22.86 28.29
C SER A 449 -50.38 -21.70 28.02
N LEU A 450 -49.11 -22.02 27.77
CA LEU A 450 -48.04 -21.05 27.49
C LEU A 450 -47.91 -20.67 26.01
N ALA A 451 -48.82 -21.14 25.13
CA ALA A 451 -48.71 -20.96 23.69
C ALA A 451 -48.84 -19.49 23.23
N TYR A 452 -49.60 -18.68 23.98
CA TYR A 452 -49.85 -17.26 23.75
C TYR A 452 -49.13 -16.33 24.73
N GLU A 453 -48.22 -16.88 25.53
CA GLU A 453 -47.47 -16.10 26.51
C GLU A 453 -46.25 -15.43 25.86
N PHE A 454 -46.17 -14.10 25.97
CA PHE A 454 -45.06 -13.33 25.41
C PHE A 454 -43.72 -13.68 26.08
N GLU A 455 -43.75 -13.96 27.38
CA GLU A 455 -42.56 -14.33 28.16
C GLU A 455 -42.02 -15.72 27.78
N ASN A 456 -42.85 -16.58 27.19
CA ASN A 456 -42.44 -17.88 26.68
C ASN A 456 -41.79 -17.80 25.29
N LEU A 457 -41.57 -16.62 24.71
CA LEU A 457 -40.94 -16.47 23.41
C LEU A 457 -39.50 -15.96 23.51
N VAL A 458 -38.60 -16.62 22.77
CA VAL A 458 -37.18 -16.25 22.67
C VAL A 458 -36.76 -16.04 21.22
N SER A 459 -35.75 -15.19 21.04
CA SER A 459 -35.23 -14.84 19.72
C SER A 459 -34.12 -15.81 19.28
N LEU A 460 -34.30 -16.54 18.19
CA LEU A 460 -33.29 -17.44 17.62
C LEU A 460 -32.98 -17.09 16.16
N CYS A 461 -31.74 -17.29 15.71
CA CYS A 461 -31.43 -17.22 14.28
C CYS A 461 -31.97 -18.46 13.55
N GLN A 462 -32.23 -18.35 12.25
CA GLN A 462 -32.81 -19.42 11.44
C GLN A 462 -32.07 -20.76 11.58
N SER A 463 -30.73 -20.74 11.58
CA SER A 463 -29.93 -21.97 11.70
C SER A 463 -30.07 -22.63 13.07
N CYS A 464 -29.99 -21.85 14.17
CA CYS A 464 -30.21 -22.38 15.51
C CYS A 464 -31.64 -22.90 15.70
N HIS A 465 -32.62 -22.15 15.18
CA HIS A 465 -34.03 -22.55 15.24
C HIS A 465 -34.25 -23.89 14.51
N GLN A 466 -33.72 -24.03 13.29
CA GLN A 466 -33.83 -25.28 12.53
C GLN A 466 -33.08 -26.44 13.20
N TYR A 467 -31.89 -26.18 13.75
CA TYR A 467 -31.09 -27.19 14.45
C TYR A 467 -31.80 -27.75 15.68
N LEU A 468 -32.44 -26.90 16.49
CA LEU A 468 -33.20 -27.34 17.66
C LEU A 468 -34.36 -28.27 17.26
N HIS A 469 -35.19 -27.85 16.30
CA HIS A 469 -36.32 -28.66 15.82
C HIS A 469 -35.87 -29.96 15.14
N HIS A 470 -34.76 -29.93 14.39
CA HIS A 470 -34.27 -31.10 13.66
C HIS A 470 -33.71 -32.19 14.58
N ASN A 471 -33.11 -31.79 15.71
CA ASN A 471 -32.48 -32.71 16.65
C ASN A 471 -33.34 -32.97 17.91
N HIS A 472 -34.58 -32.48 17.95
CA HIS A 472 -35.50 -32.64 19.09
C HIS A 472 -34.94 -32.13 20.43
N LEU A 473 -34.21 -31.00 20.40
CA LEU A 473 -33.49 -30.45 21.55
C LEU A 473 -34.28 -29.36 22.29
N GLU A 474 -35.58 -29.20 22.02
CA GLU A 474 -36.36 -28.08 22.56
C GLU A 474 -36.54 -28.17 24.08
N ALA A 475 -36.70 -29.37 24.63
CA ALA A 475 -36.81 -29.59 26.08
C ALA A 475 -35.49 -29.28 26.81
N ASP A 476 -34.37 -29.76 26.26
CA ASP A 476 -33.03 -29.49 26.81
C ASP A 476 -32.70 -28.00 26.76
N PHE A 477 -33.03 -27.36 25.63
CA PHE A 477 -32.86 -25.93 25.46
C PHE A 477 -33.69 -25.12 26.46
N ALA A 478 -34.93 -25.54 26.75
CA ALA A 478 -35.78 -24.91 27.75
C ALA A 478 -35.19 -25.01 29.17
N GLN A 479 -34.69 -26.19 29.54
CA GLN A 479 -34.12 -26.44 30.88
C GLN A 479 -32.82 -25.66 31.12
N GLN A 480 -31.99 -25.52 30.08
CA GLN A 480 -30.68 -24.88 30.18
C GLN A 480 -30.69 -23.39 29.80
N PHE A 481 -31.87 -22.82 29.56
CA PHE A 481 -31.98 -21.47 29.03
C PHE A 481 -31.48 -20.41 30.01
N GLN A 482 -30.47 -19.66 29.58
CA GLN A 482 -30.01 -18.45 30.25
C GLN A 482 -29.94 -17.30 29.24
N PRO A 483 -30.52 -16.12 29.54
CA PRO A 483 -30.55 -15.01 28.60
C PRO A 483 -29.15 -14.51 28.23
N ILE A 484 -28.84 -14.52 26.93
CA ILE A 484 -27.60 -13.94 26.41
C ILE A 484 -27.79 -12.44 26.27
N ARG A 485 -27.09 -11.66 27.12
CA ARG A 485 -27.16 -10.19 27.16
C ARG A 485 -26.11 -9.50 26.28
N GLU A 486 -24.97 -10.16 26.09
CA GLU A 486 -23.87 -9.62 25.30
C GLU A 486 -23.73 -10.37 23.97
N PRO A 487 -23.66 -9.65 22.84
CA PRO A 487 -23.52 -10.30 21.55
C PRO A 487 -22.13 -10.89 21.39
N LYS A 488 -22.07 -12.08 20.79
CA LYS A 488 -20.80 -12.68 20.36
C LYS A 488 -20.15 -11.76 19.34
N THR A 489 -18.90 -11.36 19.60
CA THR A 489 -18.12 -10.49 18.71
C THR A 489 -18.15 -11.04 17.29
N TRP A 490 -18.46 -10.18 16.31
CA TRP A 490 -18.52 -10.58 14.90
C TRP A 490 -17.18 -11.19 14.48
N ALA A 491 -17.19 -12.48 14.15
CA ALA A 491 -16.13 -13.04 13.34
C ALA A 491 -16.13 -12.29 12.00
N ALA A 492 -14.94 -11.88 11.54
CA ALA A 492 -14.80 -11.22 10.25
C ALA A 492 -15.47 -12.07 9.16
N LYS A 493 -16.31 -11.44 8.32
CA LYS A 493 -16.94 -12.14 7.19
C LYS A 493 -15.85 -12.88 6.41
N PRO A 494 -16.02 -14.19 6.13
CA PRO A 494 -15.06 -14.91 5.30
C PRO A 494 -14.94 -14.17 3.96
N LYS A 495 -13.73 -13.68 3.67
CA LYS A 495 -13.46 -13.01 2.39
C LYS A 495 -13.67 -14.06 1.29
N PRO A 496 -14.46 -13.77 0.24
CA PRO A 496 -14.61 -14.71 -0.87
C PRO A 496 -13.23 -15.07 -1.42
N LYS A 497 -13.04 -16.34 -1.79
CA LYS A 497 -11.87 -16.81 -2.54
C LYS A 497 -11.92 -16.17 -3.94
N GLY A 498 -11.60 -14.89 -4.04
CA GLY A 498 -11.49 -14.20 -5.32
C GLY A 498 -10.43 -14.88 -6.20
N ARG A 499 -10.53 -14.70 -7.52
CA ARG A 499 -9.47 -15.07 -8.46
C ARG A 499 -8.20 -14.31 -8.05
N ARG A 500 -7.27 -14.99 -7.38
CA ARG A 500 -6.00 -14.40 -6.92
C ARG A 500 -5.11 -14.20 -8.14
N LEU A 501 -4.67 -12.97 -8.36
CA LEU A 501 -3.72 -12.65 -9.42
C LEU A 501 -2.31 -12.92 -8.88
N LYS A 502 -1.52 -13.71 -9.60
CA LYS A 502 -0.09 -13.87 -9.30
C LYS A 502 0.75 -12.88 -10.10
N ALA A 503 1.88 -12.48 -9.56
CA ALA A 503 2.89 -11.79 -10.35
C ALA A 503 3.54 -12.75 -11.35
N HIS A 504 4.04 -12.22 -12.46
CA HIS A 504 4.78 -12.98 -13.47
C HIS A 504 5.98 -12.16 -13.97
N PRO A 505 7.06 -12.84 -14.40
CA PRO A 505 8.27 -12.17 -14.86
C PRO A 505 8.10 -11.59 -16.27
N VAL A 506 8.71 -10.44 -16.51
CA VAL A 506 8.83 -9.82 -17.84
C VAL A 506 10.25 -9.28 -18.00
N LYS A 507 10.87 -9.59 -19.14
CA LYS A 507 12.24 -9.17 -19.46
C LYS A 507 12.35 -7.66 -19.69
N VAL A 508 13.40 -7.04 -19.13
CA VAL A 508 13.82 -5.68 -19.45
C VAL A 508 14.55 -5.69 -20.80
N VAL A 509 14.14 -4.84 -21.74
CA VAL A 509 14.68 -4.78 -23.11
C VAL A 509 15.52 -3.54 -23.39
N ALA A 510 15.29 -2.43 -22.69
CA ALA A 510 16.06 -1.20 -22.86
C ALA A 510 16.10 -0.37 -21.58
N VAL A 511 17.16 0.42 -21.44
CA VAL A 511 17.35 1.39 -20.36
C VAL A 511 17.92 2.68 -20.94
N GLU A 512 17.30 3.82 -20.62
CA GLU A 512 17.67 5.14 -21.14
C GLU A 512 17.79 6.14 -19.98
N TYR A 513 18.80 7.00 -20.00
CA TYR A 513 18.91 8.09 -19.02
C TYR A 513 17.97 9.25 -19.40
N LEU A 514 17.16 9.72 -18.45
CA LEU A 514 16.18 10.79 -18.67
C LEU A 514 16.58 12.15 -18.06
N GLY A 515 17.80 12.25 -17.53
CA GLY A 515 18.26 13.45 -16.84
C GLY A 515 17.96 13.44 -15.34
N ILE A 516 18.23 14.58 -14.71
CA ILE A 516 17.91 14.86 -13.31
C ILE A 516 16.44 15.25 -13.21
N GLN A 517 15.67 14.55 -12.39
CA GLN A 517 14.23 14.79 -12.23
C GLN A 517 13.82 14.74 -10.75
N PRO A 518 12.73 15.42 -10.36
CA PRO A 518 12.16 15.27 -9.03
C PRO A 518 11.65 13.84 -8.82
N THR A 519 12.08 13.26 -7.71
CA THR A 519 11.77 11.89 -7.34
C THR A 519 10.97 11.81 -6.05
N TYR A 520 10.18 10.76 -5.91
CA TYR A 520 9.22 10.55 -4.84
C TYR A 520 9.27 9.10 -4.38
N ASP A 521 8.73 8.84 -3.19
CA ASP A 521 8.54 7.49 -2.69
C ASP A 521 7.24 7.40 -1.87
N LEU A 522 6.82 6.18 -1.55
CA LEU A 522 5.64 5.93 -0.74
C LEU A 522 5.88 4.82 0.28
N GLU A 523 5.22 4.95 1.42
CA GLU A 523 5.20 3.94 2.46
C GLU A 523 3.89 3.15 2.41
N VAL A 524 4.00 1.83 2.53
CA VAL A 524 2.87 0.90 2.51
C VAL A 524 2.67 0.31 3.90
N GLN A 525 1.43 0.34 4.37
CA GLN A 525 1.02 -0.29 5.62
C GLN A 525 0.91 -1.80 5.47
N GLY A 526 1.40 -2.54 6.46
CA GLY A 526 1.27 -4.00 6.55
C GLY A 526 2.61 -4.72 6.51
N PRO A 527 2.61 -6.06 6.43
CA PRO A 527 3.83 -6.86 6.43
C PRO A 527 4.62 -6.79 5.12
N TRP A 528 3.96 -6.40 4.03
CA TRP A 528 4.53 -6.36 2.68
C TRP A 528 4.77 -4.92 2.26
N HIS A 529 6.04 -4.54 2.22
CA HIS A 529 6.49 -3.17 1.98
C HIS A 529 6.79 -2.91 0.51
N ASN A 530 5.86 -3.31 -0.37
CA ASN A 530 5.99 -3.18 -1.81
C ASN A 530 4.68 -2.68 -2.43
N PHE A 531 4.76 -2.24 -3.69
CA PHE A 531 3.58 -1.80 -4.45
C PHE A 531 3.80 -1.95 -5.95
N VAL A 532 2.74 -1.70 -6.73
CA VAL A 532 2.79 -1.76 -8.19
C VAL A 532 2.88 -0.37 -8.80
N ALA A 533 4.00 -0.08 -9.45
CA ALA A 533 4.34 1.17 -10.13
C ALA A 533 4.47 0.94 -11.65
N ASN A 534 3.66 1.63 -12.47
CA ASN A 534 3.55 1.40 -13.92
C ASN A 534 3.33 -0.07 -14.32
N GLY A 535 2.81 -0.89 -13.40
CA GLY A 535 2.62 -2.32 -13.61
C GLY A 535 3.82 -3.18 -13.20
N VAL A 536 4.91 -2.62 -12.68
CA VAL A 536 6.07 -3.34 -12.15
C VAL A 536 6.00 -3.37 -10.62
N VAL A 537 6.43 -4.48 -10.00
CA VAL A 537 6.50 -4.59 -8.54
C VAL A 537 7.79 -3.93 -8.06
N VAL A 538 7.63 -2.93 -7.21
CA VAL A 538 8.70 -2.10 -6.68
C VAL A 538 8.65 -2.07 -5.15
N HIS A 539 9.80 -1.88 -4.53
CA HIS A 539 9.92 -1.81 -3.07
C HIS A 539 9.65 -0.39 -2.56
N ASN A 540 9.19 -0.26 -1.32
CA ASN A 540 9.16 1.04 -0.64
C ASN A 540 10.57 1.54 -0.29
N SER A 541 10.77 2.84 -0.13
CA SER A 541 11.94 3.31 0.61
C SER A 541 11.63 3.33 2.10
N PHE A 542 12.38 2.57 2.90
CA PHE A 542 12.44 2.74 4.36
C PHE A 542 13.19 4.03 4.69
N ARG A 543 12.63 5.17 4.32
CA ARG A 543 13.07 6.47 4.83
C ARG A 543 12.40 6.67 6.18
N TYR A 544 13.23 6.90 7.20
CA TYR A 544 12.90 7.23 8.59
C TYR A 544 11.41 7.14 8.98
N THR A 545 10.95 5.98 9.46
CA THR A 545 9.58 5.83 9.94
C THR A 545 9.49 6.33 11.39
N GLY A 546 8.74 7.41 11.63
CA GLY A 546 8.37 7.87 12.98
C GLY A 546 7.67 6.79 13.82
N GLN A 547 7.15 5.75 13.17
CA GLN A 547 6.50 4.60 13.81
C GLN A 547 7.38 3.92 14.87
N ARG A 548 8.69 3.82 14.67
CA ARG A 548 9.60 3.21 15.67
C ARG A 548 9.60 4.00 16.98
N ILE A 549 9.39 5.31 16.91
CA ILE A 549 9.35 6.24 18.05
C ILE A 549 8.00 6.09 18.77
N ILE A 550 6.92 5.95 17.99
CA ILE A 550 5.58 5.68 18.52
C ILE A 550 5.56 4.30 19.20
N ASP A 551 6.17 3.28 18.63
CA ASP A 551 6.24 1.93 19.21
C ASP A 551 6.92 1.93 20.59
N VAL A 552 7.94 2.80 20.79
CA VAL A 552 8.59 2.98 22.09
C VAL A 552 7.63 3.64 23.09
N ALA A 553 6.93 4.69 22.67
CA ALA A 553 5.92 5.36 23.50
C ALA A 553 4.75 4.43 23.87
N GLU A 554 4.41 3.47 22.99
CA GLU A 554 3.38 2.46 23.22
C GLU A 554 3.88 1.21 23.98
N GLY A 555 5.17 1.16 24.34
CA GLY A 555 5.79 0.03 25.05
C GLY A 555 5.97 -1.24 24.20
N LYS A 556 5.82 -1.16 22.88
CA LYS A 556 6.00 -2.27 21.93
C LYS A 556 7.46 -2.52 21.58
N ARG A 557 8.34 -1.56 21.82
CA ARG A 557 9.76 -1.60 21.46
C ARG A 557 10.61 -0.96 22.55
N ASP A 558 11.80 -1.49 22.77
CA ASP A 558 12.76 -0.89 23.70
C ASP A 558 13.30 0.45 23.13
N VAL A 559 13.36 1.47 23.97
CA VAL A 559 13.93 2.78 23.66
C VAL A 559 15.37 2.68 23.15
N GLU A 560 16.17 1.74 23.66
CA GLU A 560 17.57 1.55 23.28
C GLU A 560 17.75 0.88 21.90
N GLU A 561 16.67 0.34 21.32
CA GLU A 561 16.64 -0.06 19.91
C GLU A 561 16.49 1.12 18.96
N VAL A 562 15.95 2.24 19.45
CA VAL A 562 15.71 3.45 18.66
C VAL A 562 16.76 4.49 18.93
N PHE A 563 17.19 4.66 20.18
CA PHE A 563 18.20 5.63 20.58
C PHE A 563 19.47 4.93 21.05
N TYR A 564 20.61 5.55 20.75
CA TYR A 564 21.88 5.14 21.29
C TYR A 564 22.18 5.95 22.55
N LEU A 565 22.38 5.24 23.65
CA LEU A 565 22.97 5.78 24.87
C LEU A 565 24.34 5.14 25.07
N ARG A 566 25.31 5.94 25.49
CA ARG A 566 26.66 5.46 25.77
C ARG A 566 26.62 4.50 26.99
N PRO A 567 27.49 3.48 27.06
CA PRO A 567 27.62 2.67 28.27
C PRO A 567 28.07 3.50 29.48
N VAL A 568 27.82 3.02 30.70
CA VAL A 568 28.44 3.58 31.92
C VAL A 568 29.94 3.39 31.86
N GLY A 569 30.71 4.42 32.21
CA GLY A 569 32.16 4.34 32.09
C GLY A 569 32.89 5.66 32.28
N LYS A 570 34.22 5.57 32.21
CA LYS A 570 35.13 6.72 32.23
C LYS A 570 35.43 7.17 30.81
N TYR A 571 35.33 8.46 30.56
CA TYR A 571 35.49 9.07 29.25
C TYR A 571 36.37 10.32 29.33
N ASP A 572 36.96 10.69 28.21
CA ASP A 572 37.75 11.90 28.06
C ASP A 572 37.06 12.85 27.08
N ASN A 573 37.08 14.15 27.37
CA ASN A 573 36.60 15.16 26.43
C ASN A 573 37.76 15.66 25.53
N ARG A 574 37.43 16.45 24.50
CA ARG A 574 38.43 16.99 23.55
C ARG A 574 39.49 17.91 24.20
N GLN A 575 39.22 18.42 25.39
CA GLN A 575 40.14 19.26 26.18
C GLN A 575 40.99 18.43 27.16
N GLY A 576 40.89 17.09 27.13
CA GLY A 576 41.64 16.19 28.00
C GLY A 576 41.06 16.03 29.42
N LYS A 577 39.87 16.60 29.70
CA LYS A 577 39.20 16.43 31.00
C LYS A 577 38.53 15.06 31.04
N LYS A 578 38.91 14.28 32.05
CA LYS A 578 38.30 12.97 32.35
C LYS A 578 36.98 13.18 33.09
N TYR A 579 35.95 12.44 32.72
CA TYR A 579 34.66 12.42 33.40
C TYR A 579 34.14 10.98 33.52
N PHE A 580 33.26 10.77 34.48
CA PHE A 580 32.58 9.50 34.68
C PHE A 580 31.09 9.69 34.35
N TYR A 581 30.58 8.84 33.46
CA TYR A 581 29.16 8.76 33.15
C TYR A 581 28.55 7.67 34.02
N SER A 582 27.75 8.06 35.01
CA SER A 582 27.21 7.16 36.04
C SER A 582 25.92 6.46 35.59
N GLU A 583 25.51 5.43 36.34
CA GLU A 583 24.26 4.72 36.05
C GLU A 583 23.04 5.62 36.26
N GLU A 584 23.06 6.51 37.26
CA GLU A 584 21.98 7.46 37.53
C GLU A 584 21.81 8.45 36.36
N GLN A 585 22.92 8.96 35.83
CA GLN A 585 22.91 9.86 34.66
C GLN A 585 22.37 9.12 33.43
N ARG A 586 22.80 7.87 33.24
CA ARG A 586 22.34 7.04 32.13
C ARG A 586 20.84 6.76 32.20
N GLN A 587 20.34 6.45 33.39
CA GLN A 587 18.91 6.21 33.61
C GLN A 587 18.09 7.49 33.36
N ALA A 588 18.58 8.65 33.81
CA ALA A 588 17.94 9.94 33.52
C ALA A 588 17.87 10.25 32.01
N ASP A 589 18.95 9.98 31.26
CA ASP A 589 18.97 10.15 29.80
C ASP A 589 18.00 9.19 29.09
N LYS A 590 17.87 7.96 29.61
CA LYS A 590 16.90 6.98 29.11
C LYS A 590 15.46 7.44 29.32
N GLU A 591 15.16 7.96 30.51
CA GLU A 591 13.86 8.54 30.83
C GLU A 591 13.55 9.76 29.96
N TRP A 592 14.55 10.59 29.66
CA TRP A 592 14.39 11.70 28.72
C TRP A 592 14.05 11.20 27.30
N CYS A 593 14.69 10.13 26.83
CA CYS A 593 14.35 9.54 25.54
C CYS A 593 12.91 9.04 25.48
N LEU A 594 12.43 8.39 26.56
CA LEU A 594 11.03 7.95 26.68
C LEU A 594 10.07 9.14 26.66
N ALA A 595 10.33 10.17 27.48
CA ALA A 595 9.50 11.38 27.52
C ALA A 595 9.45 12.11 26.17
N ALA A 596 10.56 12.10 25.42
CA ALA A 596 10.60 12.66 24.08
C ALA A 596 9.81 11.83 23.06
N CYS A 597 9.80 10.48 23.18
CA CYS A 597 8.95 9.62 22.37
C CYS A 597 7.46 9.88 22.62
N ASP A 598 7.06 10.01 23.88
CA ASP A 598 5.69 10.34 24.25
C ASP A 598 5.27 11.70 23.70
N ARG A 599 6.16 12.70 23.83
CA ARG A 599 5.92 14.03 23.28
C ARG A 599 5.84 14.02 21.76
N TYR A 600 6.68 13.24 21.09
CA TYR A 600 6.61 13.02 19.64
C TYR A 600 5.25 12.43 19.25
N ARG A 601 4.82 11.35 19.91
CA ARG A 601 3.51 10.71 19.68
C ARG A 601 2.36 11.70 19.85
N GLN A 602 2.37 12.47 20.94
CA GLN A 602 1.36 13.50 21.19
C GLN A 602 1.30 14.53 20.05
N ARG A 603 2.45 15.01 19.56
CA ARG A 603 2.48 15.96 18.44
C ARG A 603 1.95 15.37 17.14
N ILE A 604 2.23 14.10 16.87
CA ILE A 604 1.66 13.40 15.71
C ILE A 604 0.13 13.27 15.85
N GLU A 605 -0.38 12.96 17.04
CA GLU A 605 -1.82 12.90 17.33
C GLU A 605 -2.50 14.28 17.18
N GLU A 606 -1.79 15.36 17.54
CA GLU A 606 -2.22 16.76 17.33
C GLU A 606 -2.21 17.16 15.84
N GLY A 607 -1.56 16.38 14.98
CA GLY A 607 -1.54 16.57 13.52
C GLY A 607 -0.29 17.26 12.97
N LEU A 608 0.79 17.38 13.75
CA LEU A 608 2.07 17.88 13.24
C LEU A 608 2.66 16.93 12.19
N ALA A 609 3.36 17.51 11.21
CA ALA A 609 4.15 16.72 10.26
C ALA A 609 5.34 16.06 10.97
N GLU A 610 5.72 14.85 10.54
CA GLU A 610 6.84 14.10 11.13
C GLU A 610 8.16 14.89 11.06
N GLU A 611 8.38 15.66 10.00
CA GLU A 611 9.56 16.50 9.82
C GLU A 611 9.71 17.61 10.86
N HIS A 612 8.58 18.09 11.40
CA HIS A 612 8.55 19.06 12.48
C HIS A 612 8.61 18.35 13.84
N ALA A 613 7.81 17.30 14.03
CA ALA A 613 7.78 16.54 15.27
C ALA A 613 9.14 15.90 15.60
N ARG A 614 9.92 15.47 14.59
CA ARG A 614 11.27 14.90 14.78
C ARG A 614 12.28 15.89 15.37
N SER A 615 12.00 17.20 15.37
CA SER A 615 12.88 18.15 16.05
C SER A 615 12.81 18.00 17.57
N LEU A 616 11.83 17.25 18.09
CA LEU A 616 11.61 17.03 19.52
C LEU A 616 12.34 15.80 20.06
N ILE A 617 12.82 14.92 19.18
CA ILE A 617 13.45 13.67 19.60
C ILE A 617 14.94 13.87 19.88
N PRO A 618 15.53 13.06 20.77
CA PRO A 618 16.96 13.09 21.03
C PRO A 618 17.75 12.86 19.73
N PHE A 619 18.84 13.59 19.61
CA PHE A 619 19.65 13.61 18.40
C PHE A 619 20.28 12.25 18.08
N ASP A 620 20.56 11.42 19.09
CA ASP A 620 21.23 10.11 18.94
C ASP A 620 20.29 8.95 18.58
N ALA A 621 19.32 9.21 17.70
CA ALA A 621 18.53 8.14 17.09
C ALA A 621 19.43 7.23 16.21
N ARG A 622 19.27 5.92 16.33
CA ARG A 622 20.01 4.90 15.59
C ARG A 622 19.55 4.85 14.14
N GLN A 623 20.52 4.79 13.24
CA GLN A 623 20.30 4.76 11.81
C GLN A 623 21.07 3.63 11.12
N HIS A 624 20.56 3.28 9.94
CA HIS A 624 21.22 2.40 8.99
C HIS A 624 21.45 3.21 7.73
N PHE A 625 22.62 3.06 7.12
CA PHE A 625 22.95 3.72 5.88
C PHE A 625 23.94 2.88 5.08
N VAL A 626 23.92 3.06 3.76
CA VAL A 626 24.93 2.48 2.88
C VAL A 626 25.96 3.56 2.59
N MET A 627 27.23 3.17 2.63
CA MET A 627 28.38 4.02 2.38
C MET A 627 29.30 3.33 1.40
N SER A 628 29.72 4.00 0.34
CA SER A 628 30.76 3.49 -0.57
C SER A 628 31.94 4.44 -0.65
N CYS A 629 33.13 3.90 -0.83
CA CYS A 629 34.37 4.66 -0.96
C CYS A 629 35.46 3.88 -1.70
N ASN A 630 36.46 4.57 -2.22
CA ASN A 630 37.70 3.96 -2.69
C ASN A 630 38.75 3.82 -1.56
N VAL A 631 39.86 3.15 -1.86
CA VAL A 631 40.95 2.91 -0.90
C VAL A 631 41.51 4.22 -0.34
N ARG A 632 41.72 5.25 -1.18
CA ARG A 632 42.20 6.55 -0.74
C ARG A 632 41.24 7.24 0.24
N SER A 633 39.97 7.31 -0.11
CA SER A 633 38.92 7.92 0.71
C SER A 633 38.68 7.15 2.00
N LEU A 634 38.79 5.82 1.98
CA LEU A 634 38.72 4.99 3.18
C LEU A 634 39.86 5.33 4.15
N MET A 635 41.11 5.37 3.67
CA MET A 635 42.26 5.76 4.50
C MET A 635 42.12 7.19 5.04
N HIS A 636 41.61 8.12 4.23
CA HIS A 636 41.36 9.49 4.65
C HIS A 636 40.32 9.57 5.78
N LEU A 637 39.22 8.82 5.66
CA LEU A 637 38.21 8.72 6.70
C LEU A 637 38.81 8.17 8.00
N LEU A 638 39.61 7.10 7.90
CA LEU A 638 40.31 6.50 9.04
C LEU A 638 41.27 7.50 9.71
N ASP A 639 42.02 8.30 8.95
CA ASP A 639 42.94 9.30 9.50
C ASP A 639 42.22 10.37 10.32
N LEU A 640 41.02 10.78 9.89
CA LEU A 640 40.25 11.85 10.53
C LEU A 640 39.39 11.38 11.71
N ARG A 641 38.97 10.11 11.71
CA ARG A 641 37.94 9.60 12.64
C ARG A 641 38.42 8.47 13.55
N TRP A 642 39.58 7.88 13.28
CA TRP A 642 40.19 6.87 14.16
C TRP A 642 41.25 7.43 15.13
N LYS A 643 41.44 8.75 15.15
CA LYS A 643 42.30 9.42 16.12
C LYS A 643 41.69 9.37 17.53
N LYS A 644 42.53 9.30 18.57
CA LYS A 644 42.08 9.12 19.96
C LYS A 644 41.20 10.26 20.50
N ASP A 645 41.33 11.46 19.95
CA ASP A 645 40.54 12.64 20.29
C ASP A 645 39.25 12.79 19.45
N ALA A 646 38.99 11.87 18.50
CA ALA A 646 37.73 11.84 17.76
C ALA A 646 36.58 11.31 18.65
N GLN A 647 35.34 11.50 18.20
CA GLN A 647 34.19 10.92 18.88
C GLN A 647 34.31 9.39 18.94
N LEU A 648 34.06 8.82 20.12
CA LEU A 648 34.20 7.39 20.39
C LEU A 648 33.38 6.50 19.43
N GLU A 649 32.16 6.92 19.10
CA GLU A 649 31.31 6.20 18.14
C GLU A 649 31.89 6.21 16.72
N ALA A 650 32.60 7.27 16.33
CA ALA A 650 33.29 7.33 15.05
C ALA A 650 34.56 6.45 15.06
N GLN A 651 35.30 6.40 16.18
CA GLN A 651 36.43 5.49 16.35
C GLN A 651 35.96 4.03 16.20
N GLN A 652 34.85 3.66 16.83
CA GLN A 652 34.29 2.32 16.72
C GLN A 652 33.87 1.97 15.28
N LEU A 653 33.34 2.93 14.52
CA LEU A 653 33.08 2.71 13.10
C LEU A 653 34.38 2.44 12.34
N CYS A 654 35.42 3.25 12.57
CA CYS A 654 36.72 3.07 11.92
C CYS A 654 37.34 1.71 12.23
N GLU A 655 37.23 1.22 13.46
CA GLU A 655 37.67 -0.13 13.82
C GLU A 655 36.94 -1.20 13.01
N LEU A 656 35.61 -1.10 12.90
CA LEU A 656 34.81 -2.06 12.13
C LEU A 656 35.07 -1.96 10.62
N LEU A 657 35.30 -0.76 10.09
CA LEU A 657 35.71 -0.56 8.70
C LEU A 657 37.10 -1.15 8.44
N PHE A 658 38.01 -1.03 9.40
CA PHE A 658 39.38 -1.48 9.26
C PHE A 658 39.48 -3.01 9.15
N VAL A 659 38.67 -3.78 9.87
CA VAL A 659 38.60 -5.25 9.74
C VAL A 659 38.30 -5.65 8.28
N HIS A 660 37.35 -4.95 7.65
CA HIS A 660 37.02 -5.19 6.24
C HIS A 660 38.11 -4.67 5.30
N PHE A 661 38.81 -3.60 5.66
CA PHE A 661 39.94 -3.09 4.91
C PHE A 661 41.13 -4.05 4.91
N GLU A 662 41.46 -4.66 6.05
CA GLU A 662 42.50 -5.69 6.18
C GLU A 662 42.20 -6.91 5.32
N THR A 663 40.93 -7.31 5.26
CA THR A 663 40.51 -8.44 4.41
C THR A 663 40.56 -8.09 2.92
N TRP A 664 40.24 -6.84 2.57
CA TRP A 664 40.14 -6.40 1.18
C TRP A 664 41.49 -6.04 0.57
N CYS A 665 42.32 -5.24 1.25
CA CYS A 665 43.62 -4.77 0.77
C CYS A 665 44.71 -5.02 1.84
N PRO A 666 45.11 -6.27 2.09
CA PRO A 666 45.93 -6.66 3.25
C PRO A 666 47.25 -5.91 3.36
N GLU A 667 48.04 -5.79 2.29
CA GLU A 667 49.35 -5.14 2.37
C GLU A 667 49.23 -3.64 2.64
N ILE A 668 48.29 -2.97 1.95
CA ILE A 668 48.03 -1.54 2.14
C ILE A 668 47.49 -1.28 3.55
N ALA A 669 46.58 -2.13 4.05
CA ALA A 669 46.04 -2.03 5.40
C ALA A 669 47.13 -2.23 6.47
N ALA A 670 48.02 -3.22 6.29
CA ALA A 670 49.17 -3.44 7.17
C ALA A 670 50.14 -2.24 7.17
N TRP A 671 50.43 -1.69 5.99
CA TRP A 671 51.23 -0.46 5.87
C TRP A 671 50.56 0.72 6.56
N TYR A 672 49.25 0.91 6.34
CA TYR A 672 48.46 1.98 6.97
C TYR A 672 48.50 1.87 8.49
N HIS A 673 48.28 0.66 9.03
CA HIS A 673 48.29 0.40 10.47
C HIS A 673 49.64 0.76 11.11
N LYS A 674 50.75 0.30 10.51
CA LYS A 674 52.10 0.59 11.02
C LYS A 674 52.46 2.08 10.95
N ASN A 675 52.14 2.73 9.82
CA ASN A 675 52.70 4.04 9.49
C ASN A 675 51.77 5.22 9.81
N ARG A 676 50.45 5.01 9.86
CA ARG A 676 49.45 6.09 9.85
C ARG A 676 48.33 5.96 10.87
N ALA A 677 47.87 4.76 11.19
CA ALA A 677 46.72 4.57 12.08
C ALA A 677 46.86 5.37 13.38
N GLN A 678 45.80 6.11 13.73
CA GLN A 678 45.70 6.98 14.90
C GLN A 678 46.71 8.15 14.96
N LYS A 679 47.49 8.43 13.90
CA LYS A 679 48.52 9.49 13.84
C LYS A 679 48.09 10.76 13.10
N ALA A 680 46.90 10.77 12.46
CA ALA A 680 46.27 11.93 11.80
C ALA A 680 47.14 12.68 10.75
N ARG A 681 47.97 11.96 9.97
CA ARG A 681 48.98 12.56 9.06
C ARG A 681 48.45 13.24 7.80
N LEU A 682 47.17 13.06 7.45
CA LEU A 682 46.45 13.79 6.37
C LEU A 682 45.28 14.62 6.91
N SER A 683 45.22 14.86 8.23
CA SER A 683 44.38 15.94 8.73
C SER A 683 44.95 17.24 8.16
N PRO A 684 44.13 18.15 7.58
CA PRO A 684 44.57 19.52 7.44
C PRO A 684 45.00 20.09 8.80
#